data_AF-A0A9W4S7X9-F1
#
_entry.id   AF-A0A9W4S7X9-F1
#
_cell.length_a   1.000
_cell.length_b   1.000
_cell.length_c   1.000
_cell.angle_alpha   90.00
_cell.angle_beta   90.00
_cell.angle_gamma   90.00
#
_symmetry.space_group_name_H-M   'P 1'
#
loop_
_entity.id
_entity.type
_entity.pdbx_description
1 polymer ?
#
loop_
_entity_poly.entity_id
_entity_poly.type
_entity_poly.pdbx_seq_one_letter_code
_entity_poly.pdbx_strand_id
1 'polypeptide(L)'
;PSESEFPGEGFYIVNHFTDEQTQSRGGDRGFTNVRGGRGRGRGGRGEGAMRPRVASHDLSAEEMERIREQSDIRDRLRAWESENHIPAKRLLSDLPTRDIPLSNYLTRPDMLPGSTEAINGQYTDFNDNKSQANRALYDGDELEDLRGSTSALVAGDLVETRYGSGRLPILAICLGDHHGLKYFYMSTGEVVPEQNIPTLFTLTNFINPASFRHITDIIPPKPVSNPRNVLSHRKTEDALATAARLQEALTTFRANSVSFYQAHDKLDHASSFLALPDKPDYLSLEEIAEKLLPEFLKVKDKFPPHALYAVHCALQRDEWGFRPLNLRWHRRNYIYEVRPDSDARILRRTEIQVRELIEGAALREKPAESLTLLKQNSLGQFILKARGVIEASRQRRKWTPHGMIGPSEKEADKVMMWSNRDLDYIRFMELWACHRIVPKASQLETLGSTILRLTNCYTQDEWLAHWTAFTFLQEIGWIPPWDIPARYEYRFPDTKVHRGTPIQMPLVDVNASLRPDIAAGSRRDWGDTTVFCVDAESTTDVDDGFSVESTDTPGVYWIHVHIADPASTIDPHSDVARRLQQAPSSLYLPGFPNKMLPRDLEQQFSLDPGQPTLTFSAKVNDQGQILDHKVQPGIIKNVLHVPKNEVAAVLPGLLTQQPSTTPFSVGT
;
A
#
# COMPACT_ATOMS: atom_id res chain seq x y z
N PRO A 1 17.27 -36.35 -29.86
CA PRO A 1 18.05 -36.11 -31.09
C PRO A 1 17.30 -35.18 -32.04
N SER A 2 17.52 -33.89 -31.87
CA SER A 2 17.46 -32.84 -32.89
C SER A 2 17.77 -31.53 -32.18
N GLU A 3 19.06 -31.23 -32.11
CA GLU A 3 19.63 -29.95 -31.73
C GLU A 3 19.17 -28.88 -32.73
N SER A 4 18.91 -27.67 -32.24
CA SER A 4 18.90 -26.47 -33.05
C SER A 4 19.57 -25.35 -32.26
N GLU A 5 20.85 -25.17 -32.58
CA GLU A 5 21.71 -24.06 -32.18
C GLU A 5 21.13 -22.73 -32.67
N PHE A 6 21.21 -21.69 -31.83
CA PHE A 6 21.32 -20.31 -32.31
C PHE A 6 22.42 -19.60 -31.50
N PRO A 7 23.25 -18.77 -32.15
CA PRO A 7 24.55 -18.35 -31.64
C PRO A 7 24.44 -17.16 -30.68
N GLY A 8 25.39 -17.11 -29.74
CA GLY A 8 25.59 -15.99 -28.85
C GLY A 8 26.33 -14.84 -29.55
N GLU A 9 25.76 -13.65 -29.44
CA GLU A 9 26.49 -12.40 -29.64
C GLU A 9 26.80 -11.80 -28.26
N GLY A 10 28.06 -11.95 -27.85
CA GLY A 10 28.61 -11.31 -26.66
C GLY A 10 29.02 -9.88 -26.97
N PHE A 11 28.37 -8.91 -26.34
CA PHE A 11 28.85 -7.54 -26.29
C PHE A 11 29.88 -7.41 -25.17
N TYR A 12 31.15 -7.33 -25.56
CA TYR A 12 32.28 -6.96 -24.71
C TYR A 12 32.23 -5.46 -24.42
N ILE A 13 32.13 -5.07 -23.15
CA ILE A 13 32.52 -3.72 -22.71
C ILE A 13 33.82 -3.86 -21.92
N VAL A 14 34.91 -3.46 -22.58
CA VAL A 14 36.24 -3.26 -22.02
C VAL A 14 36.24 -1.90 -21.34
N ASN A 15 36.49 -1.84 -20.02
CA ASN A 15 36.85 -0.59 -19.36
C ASN A 15 38.26 -0.72 -18.79
N HIS A 16 39.16 0.06 -19.41
CA HIS A 16 40.54 0.26 -19.01
C HIS A 16 40.62 0.95 -17.64
N PHE A 17 41.40 0.35 -16.74
CA PHE A 17 41.96 1.02 -15.58
C PHE A 17 43.13 1.90 -16.02
N THR A 18 43.20 3.12 -15.51
CA THR A 18 44.45 3.88 -15.38
C THR A 18 44.55 4.43 -13.98
N ASP A 19 45.61 3.99 -13.30
CA ASP A 19 46.12 4.49 -12.04
C ASP A 19 46.46 5.98 -12.11
N GLU A 20 46.17 6.73 -11.05
CA GLU A 20 47.03 7.84 -10.66
C GLU A 20 47.12 7.94 -9.12
N GLN A 21 48.32 7.72 -8.62
CA GLN A 21 48.74 7.94 -7.25
C GLN A 21 48.81 9.44 -6.94
N THR A 22 48.39 9.87 -5.75
CA THR A 22 49.09 10.95 -5.02
C THR A 22 48.88 10.83 -3.51
N GLN A 23 49.98 11.10 -2.79
CA GLN A 23 50.20 10.87 -1.36
C GLN A 23 49.63 11.98 -0.45
N SER A 24 49.21 11.53 0.74
CA SER A 24 49.29 12.14 2.09
C SER A 24 49.23 13.66 2.29
N ARG A 25 48.40 14.09 3.26
CA ARG A 25 48.84 14.73 4.52
C ARG A 25 47.67 14.85 5.51
N GLY A 26 47.97 14.55 6.79
CA GLY A 26 47.01 14.49 7.89
C GLY A 26 46.62 15.85 8.48
N GLY A 27 45.60 15.80 9.35
CA GLY A 27 45.12 16.94 10.11
C GLY A 27 44.04 16.51 11.10
N ASP A 28 44.49 16.11 12.28
CA ASP A 28 43.70 15.80 13.47
C ASP A 28 43.04 17.08 14.05
N ARG A 29 41.78 16.99 14.48
CA ARG A 29 41.13 17.89 15.47
C ARG A 29 39.66 17.51 15.69
N GLY A 30 39.37 16.92 16.86
CA GLY A 30 38.02 16.82 17.40
C GLY A 30 37.54 18.14 18.02
N PHE A 31 36.23 18.38 18.01
CA PHE A 31 35.54 19.25 18.98
C PHE A 31 34.07 18.85 19.14
N THR A 32 33.71 18.67 20.40
CA THR A 32 32.38 18.51 20.99
C THR A 32 31.46 19.68 20.65
N ASN A 33 30.15 19.44 20.43
CA ASN A 33 29.16 20.52 20.38
C ASN A 33 27.98 20.28 21.33
N VAL A 34 27.83 21.25 22.22
CA VAL A 34 26.86 21.42 23.30
C VAL A 34 25.55 21.98 22.73
N ARG A 35 24.40 21.36 23.04
CA ARG A 35 23.07 21.92 22.75
C ARG A 35 22.66 22.92 23.83
N GLY A 36 22.65 24.21 23.49
CA GLY A 36 22.07 25.28 24.30
C GLY A 36 20.57 25.46 24.02
N GLY A 37 19.73 25.25 25.05
CA GLY A 37 18.32 25.62 25.04
C GLY A 37 18.12 27.07 25.51
N ARG A 38 17.37 27.86 24.73
CA ARG A 38 16.90 29.20 25.13
C ARG A 38 15.46 29.10 25.67
N GLY A 39 15.27 29.53 26.90
CA GLY A 39 13.95 29.75 27.50
C GLY A 39 13.39 31.14 27.21
N ARG A 40 12.05 31.26 27.22
CA ARG A 40 11.31 32.48 27.55
C ARG A 40 10.06 32.09 28.34
N GLY A 41 9.92 32.65 29.54
CA GLY A 41 8.86 32.34 30.49
C GLY A 41 7.70 33.35 30.53
N ARG A 42 6.71 32.98 31.33
CA ARG A 42 5.67 33.76 32.05
C ARG A 42 4.90 32.70 32.84
N GLY A 43 4.56 32.78 34.13
CA GLY A 43 4.63 33.76 35.20
C GLY A 43 3.77 33.14 36.32
N GLY A 44 4.28 33.04 37.55
CA GLY A 44 3.73 32.16 38.59
C GLY A 44 2.57 32.72 39.42
N ARG A 45 2.06 31.87 40.32
CA ARG A 45 1.81 32.13 41.75
C ARG A 45 1.27 30.88 42.46
N GLY A 46 1.85 30.54 43.61
CA GLY A 46 1.30 29.59 44.58
C GLY A 46 2.32 28.68 45.24
N GLU A 47 3.23 29.22 46.07
CA GLU A 47 4.07 28.42 46.97
C GLU A 47 3.29 27.96 48.21
N GLY A 48 3.52 26.72 48.62
CA GLY A 48 3.09 26.13 49.88
C GLY A 48 4.06 25.04 50.34
N ALA A 49 5.20 25.48 50.89
CA ALA A 49 6.18 24.81 51.75
C ALA A 49 6.30 23.26 51.73
N MET A 50 7.34 22.75 51.06
CA MET A 50 7.85 21.38 51.24
C MET A 50 8.95 21.39 52.31
N ARG A 51 8.79 20.57 53.36
CA ARG A 51 9.80 20.36 54.42
C ARG A 51 11.05 19.64 53.85
N PRO A 52 12.26 19.88 54.37
CA PRO A 52 13.47 19.24 53.86
C PRO A 52 13.47 17.73 54.14
N ARG A 53 13.76 16.93 53.11
CA ARG A 53 13.96 15.48 53.21
C ARG A 53 15.28 15.20 53.95
N VAL A 54 15.19 14.55 55.10
CA VAL A 54 16.33 13.96 55.81
C VAL A 54 16.77 12.70 55.06
N ALA A 55 18.08 12.51 54.89
CA ALA A 55 18.67 11.36 54.23
C ALA A 55 18.42 10.06 55.04
N SER A 56 18.01 9.01 54.33
CA SER A 56 17.56 7.72 54.86
C SER A 56 18.70 6.80 55.30
N HIS A 57 19.51 7.22 56.27
CA HIS A 57 20.56 6.35 56.82
C HIS A 57 20.58 6.19 58.35
N ASP A 58 19.69 6.86 59.11
CA ASP A 58 19.60 6.72 60.57
C ASP A 58 18.14 6.54 61.04
N LEU A 59 17.47 5.46 60.64
CA LEU A 59 16.13 5.11 61.17
C LEU A 59 16.16 3.71 61.80
N SER A 60 15.57 3.59 62.99
CA SER A 60 15.44 2.31 63.69
C SER A 60 14.40 1.39 63.02
N ALA A 61 14.51 0.07 63.25
CA ALA A 61 13.57 -0.92 62.67
C ALA A 61 12.11 -0.63 63.05
N GLU A 62 11.87 -0.16 64.28
CA GLU A 62 10.53 0.19 64.77
C GLU A 62 9.97 1.46 64.10
N GLU A 63 10.82 2.43 63.73
CA GLU A 63 10.42 3.62 62.98
C GLU A 63 10.10 3.29 61.52
N MET A 64 10.85 2.37 60.90
CA MET A 64 10.54 1.86 59.56
C MET A 64 9.22 1.10 59.52
N GLU A 65 8.88 0.37 60.59
CA GLU A 65 7.63 -0.38 60.69
C GLU A 65 6.42 0.53 60.86
N ARG A 66 6.55 1.61 61.66
CA ARG A 66 5.52 2.66 61.76
C ARG A 66 5.32 3.43 60.45
N ILE A 67 6.39 3.71 59.71
CA ILE A 67 6.30 4.33 58.37
C ILE A 67 5.65 3.36 57.37
N ARG A 68 5.98 2.05 57.45
CA ARG A 68 5.30 1.02 56.66
C ARG A 68 3.81 1.00 56.96
N GLU A 69 3.38 1.02 58.23
CA GLU A 69 1.96 1.04 58.60
C GLU A 69 1.20 2.30 58.18
N GLN A 70 1.86 3.45 58.05
CA GLN A 70 1.25 4.71 57.62
C GLN A 70 1.36 4.99 56.10
N SER A 71 2.18 4.22 55.37
CA SER A 71 2.37 4.39 53.92
C SER A 71 1.20 3.85 53.10
N ASP A 72 0.87 4.54 52.00
CA ASP A 72 -0.14 4.11 51.01
C ASP A 72 0.24 2.74 50.43
N ILE A 73 -0.76 1.92 50.12
CA ILE A 73 -0.58 0.55 49.63
C ILE A 73 0.28 0.50 48.36
N ARG A 74 0.24 1.55 47.55
CA ARG A 74 1.07 1.72 46.34
C ARG A 74 2.55 1.87 46.64
N ASP A 75 2.90 2.51 47.75
CA ASP A 75 4.30 2.70 48.14
C ASP A 75 4.85 1.42 48.79
N ARG A 76 4.02 0.68 49.52
CA ARG A 76 4.35 -0.67 50.00
C ARG A 76 4.59 -1.65 48.85
N LEU A 77 3.76 -1.60 47.82
CA LEU A 77 3.91 -2.43 46.61
C LEU A 77 5.22 -2.12 45.88
N ARG A 78 5.60 -0.84 45.75
CA ARG A 78 6.87 -0.44 45.14
C ARG A 78 8.09 -0.89 45.96
N ALA A 79 8.02 -0.79 47.29
CA ALA A 79 9.08 -1.29 48.16
C ALA A 79 9.20 -2.82 48.07
N TRP A 80 8.07 -3.53 48.07
CA TRP A 80 8.05 -4.98 47.90
C TRP A 80 8.60 -5.42 46.55
N GLU A 81 8.24 -4.74 45.45
CA GLU A 81 8.83 -5.00 44.12
C GLU A 81 10.33 -4.77 44.09
N SER A 82 10.85 -3.75 44.81
CA SER A 82 12.28 -3.49 44.89
C SER A 82 13.05 -4.57 45.67
N GLU A 83 12.45 -5.12 46.74
CA GLU A 83 13.04 -6.17 47.57
C GLU A 83 12.90 -7.56 46.95
N ASN A 84 11.85 -7.79 46.14
CA ASN A 84 11.49 -9.10 45.57
C ASN A 84 11.56 -9.12 44.04
N HIS A 85 12.42 -8.29 43.45
CA HIS A 85 12.57 -8.19 42.01
C HIS A 85 13.08 -9.52 41.41
N ILE A 86 12.17 -10.40 41.04
CA ILE A 86 12.42 -11.47 40.08
C ILE A 86 12.25 -10.82 38.70
N PRO A 87 13.30 -10.70 37.88
CA PRO A 87 13.12 -10.26 36.50
C PRO A 87 12.09 -11.18 35.87
N ALA A 88 10.93 -10.64 35.48
CA ALA A 88 9.99 -11.41 34.69
C ALA A 88 10.78 -11.94 33.49
N LYS A 89 10.91 -13.27 33.36
CA LYS A 89 11.41 -13.89 32.14
C LYS A 89 10.43 -13.49 31.05
N ARG A 90 10.73 -12.39 30.35
CA ARG A 90 9.93 -11.92 29.23
C ARG A 90 9.88 -13.08 28.25
N LEU A 91 8.68 -13.59 28.00
CA LEU A 91 8.35 -14.18 26.69
C LEU A 91 8.92 -13.21 25.64
N LEU A 92 9.63 -13.76 24.65
CA LEU A 92 10.17 -13.06 23.47
C LEU A 92 9.49 -11.70 23.33
N SER A 93 10.16 -10.63 23.77
CA SER A 93 9.51 -9.34 23.83
C SER A 93 9.33 -8.84 22.41
N ASP A 94 8.15 -9.08 21.84
CA ASP A 94 7.74 -8.58 20.54
C ASP A 94 7.36 -7.09 20.59
N LEU A 95 7.62 -6.43 21.72
CA LEU A 95 7.45 -4.99 21.91
C LEU A 95 8.80 -4.28 21.81
N PRO A 96 8.96 -3.32 20.87
CA PRO A 96 10.19 -2.58 20.65
C PRO A 96 10.31 -1.45 21.68
N THR A 97 10.38 -1.77 22.96
CA THR A 97 10.47 -0.72 24.00
C THR A 97 11.30 -1.21 25.17
N ARG A 98 12.62 -1.00 25.10
CA ARG A 98 13.50 -1.17 26.26
C ARG A 98 13.31 -0.06 27.30
N ASP A 99 12.80 1.12 26.91
CA ASP A 99 12.78 2.32 27.78
C ASP A 99 11.44 3.08 27.89
N ILE A 100 10.30 2.52 27.46
CA ILE A 100 8.98 3.19 27.60
C ILE A 100 8.22 2.57 28.79
N PRO A 101 7.64 3.38 29.72
CA PRO A 101 6.88 2.86 30.84
C PRO A 101 5.69 2.01 30.35
N LEU A 102 5.55 0.82 30.93
CA LEU A 102 4.46 -0.13 30.64
C LEU A 102 3.11 0.53 30.94
N SER A 103 2.26 0.68 29.91
CA SER A 103 0.84 1.02 30.11
C SER A 103 -0.02 -0.24 30.14
N ASN A 104 -1.16 -0.21 30.85
CA ASN A 104 -2.06 -1.36 30.96
C ASN A 104 -2.78 -1.63 29.61
N TYR A 105 -2.28 -2.62 28.85
CA TYR A 105 -2.79 -3.00 27.53
C TYR A 105 -3.97 -4.01 27.58
N LEU A 106 -4.29 -4.56 28.75
CA LEU A 106 -5.38 -5.56 28.91
C LEU A 106 -6.77 -4.92 28.90
N THR A 107 -6.88 -3.61 29.18
CA THR A 107 -8.16 -2.88 29.19
C THR A 107 -8.25 -1.80 28.10
N ARG A 108 -7.18 -1.56 27.34
CA ARG A 108 -7.11 -0.61 26.21
C ARG A 108 -6.23 -1.18 25.08
N PRO A 109 -6.80 -1.94 24.14
CA PRO A 109 -6.03 -2.57 23.04
C PRO A 109 -5.45 -1.57 22.02
N ASP A 110 -5.85 -0.30 22.09
CA ASP A 110 -5.72 0.67 21.01
C ASP A 110 -4.40 1.44 20.96
N MET A 111 -3.46 1.20 21.87
CA MET A 111 -2.22 1.99 21.93
C MET A 111 -1.01 1.07 22.08
N LEU A 112 -0.30 0.78 20.99
CA LEU A 112 1.12 0.42 21.10
C LEU A 112 1.97 1.69 20.99
N PRO A 113 2.92 1.93 21.91
CA PRO A 113 3.98 2.90 21.67
C PRO A 113 4.92 2.34 20.59
N GLY A 114 5.10 3.06 19.49
CA GLY A 114 5.95 2.66 18.35
C GLY A 114 5.19 2.44 17.05
N SER A 115 3.87 2.19 17.09
CA SER A 115 3.05 2.24 15.88
C SER A 115 2.78 3.66 15.41
N THR A 116 2.95 4.68 16.26
CA THR A 116 2.77 6.09 15.86
C THR A 116 3.80 6.57 14.85
N GLU A 117 5.04 6.08 14.86
CA GLU A 117 6.05 6.47 13.86
C GLU A 117 5.91 5.64 12.57
N ALA A 118 5.59 4.35 12.67
CA ALA A 118 5.28 3.53 11.50
C ALA A 118 3.93 3.88 10.84
N ILE A 119 2.94 4.38 11.59
CA ILE A 119 1.64 4.82 11.04
C ILE A 119 1.74 6.25 10.52
N ASN A 120 2.35 7.20 11.26
CA ASN A 120 2.49 8.58 10.74
C ASN A 120 3.53 8.70 9.62
N GLY A 121 4.59 7.88 9.63
CA GLY A 121 5.60 7.83 8.56
C GLY A 121 5.18 7.01 7.32
N GLN A 122 4.06 6.28 7.35
CA GLN A 122 3.63 5.45 6.21
C GLN A 122 2.30 5.87 5.58
N TYR A 123 1.61 6.85 6.16
CA TYR A 123 0.75 7.71 5.36
C TYR A 123 1.57 8.64 4.45
N THR A 124 2.89 8.75 4.62
CA THR A 124 3.80 9.52 3.76
C THR A 124 4.48 8.67 2.67
N ASP A 125 4.80 7.39 2.91
CA ASP A 125 5.51 6.54 1.91
C ASP A 125 4.68 6.15 0.67
N PHE A 126 3.37 6.35 0.71
CA PHE A 126 2.50 6.27 -0.48
C PHE A 126 1.86 7.64 -0.81
N ASN A 127 2.43 8.72 -0.29
CA ASN A 127 2.01 10.11 -0.50
C ASN A 127 3.13 11.01 -1.08
N ASP A 128 4.37 10.52 -1.20
CA ASP A 128 5.45 11.31 -1.76
C ASP A 128 5.81 10.88 -3.18
N ASN A 129 5.16 11.56 -4.13
CA ASN A 129 5.88 12.16 -5.25
C ASN A 129 5.15 13.40 -5.83
N LYS A 130 4.60 14.25 -4.96
CA LYS A 130 4.27 15.63 -5.33
C LYS A 130 4.69 16.57 -4.19
N SER A 131 5.85 17.19 -4.37
CA SER A 131 6.33 18.33 -3.59
C SER A 131 5.19 19.33 -3.32
N GLN A 132 5.14 19.89 -2.11
CA GLN A 132 4.20 20.94 -1.68
C GLN A 132 4.06 22.10 -2.67
N ALA A 133 5.05 22.35 -3.53
CA ALA A 133 5.02 23.39 -4.56
C ALA A 133 3.95 23.18 -5.66
N ASN A 134 3.56 21.93 -5.97
CA ASN A 134 2.57 21.64 -7.02
C ASN A 134 1.11 21.65 -6.51
N ARG A 135 0.88 21.90 -5.22
CA ARG A 135 -0.50 21.96 -4.65
C ARG A 135 -1.22 23.27 -4.91
N ALA A 136 -0.53 24.30 -5.38
CA ALA A 136 -1.09 25.64 -5.60
C ALA A 136 -1.40 25.97 -7.08
N LEU A 137 -1.31 24.99 -7.99
CA LEU A 137 -1.43 25.20 -9.43
C LEU A 137 -2.67 24.57 -10.09
N TYR A 138 -3.59 24.01 -9.30
CA TYR A 138 -4.83 23.43 -9.80
C TYR A 138 -6.02 23.92 -8.95
N ASP A 139 -6.29 25.22 -9.00
CA ASP A 139 -7.62 25.75 -8.67
C ASP A 139 -8.48 25.62 -9.93
N GLY A 140 -9.22 24.51 -10.05
CA GLY A 140 -10.11 24.22 -11.17
C GLY A 140 -9.80 22.88 -11.85
N ASP A 141 -10.06 21.77 -11.16
CA ASP A 141 -10.00 20.43 -11.77
C ASP A 141 -11.30 20.23 -12.60
N GLU A 142 -11.38 20.84 -13.80
CA GLU A 142 -12.48 20.63 -14.78
C GLU A 142 -12.54 19.17 -15.31
N LEU A 143 -11.70 18.28 -14.81
CA LEU A 143 -11.74 16.83 -15.04
C LEU A 143 -12.64 16.07 -14.05
N GLU A 144 -13.35 16.76 -13.14
CA GLU A 144 -14.39 16.14 -12.31
C GLU A 144 -15.48 15.47 -13.16
N ASP A 145 -15.79 16.01 -14.34
CA ASP A 145 -16.87 15.50 -15.23
C ASP A 145 -16.50 14.23 -16.01
N LEU A 146 -15.21 13.90 -16.16
CA LEU A 146 -14.75 12.64 -16.79
C LEU A 146 -14.63 11.49 -15.79
N ARG A 147 -14.66 11.78 -14.49
CA ARG A 147 -14.87 10.75 -13.46
C ARG A 147 -16.37 10.49 -13.43
N GLY A 148 -16.82 9.45 -14.14
CA GLY A 148 -18.24 9.09 -14.20
C GLY A 148 -18.92 9.31 -12.84
N SER A 149 -20.06 10.02 -12.88
CA SER A 149 -20.80 10.71 -11.80
C SER A 149 -21.29 9.85 -10.62
N THR A 150 -20.57 8.78 -10.29
CA THR A 150 -20.85 7.74 -9.30
C THR A 150 -19.76 7.65 -8.23
N SER A 151 -18.79 8.59 -8.22
CA SER A 151 -17.48 8.41 -7.55
C SER A 151 -17.20 9.32 -6.33
N ALA A 152 -18.15 10.13 -5.85
CA ALA A 152 -17.97 11.00 -4.68
C ALA A 152 -18.91 10.62 -3.53
N LEU A 153 -18.37 10.47 -2.30
CA LEU A 153 -19.19 10.32 -1.10
C LEU A 153 -20.17 11.49 -0.98
N VAL A 154 -21.46 11.19 -0.79
CA VAL A 154 -22.54 12.16 -0.66
C VAL A 154 -22.93 12.29 0.80
N ALA A 155 -23.48 13.45 1.16
CA ALA A 155 -24.06 13.67 2.48
C ALA A 155 -25.10 12.55 2.79
N GLY A 156 -25.01 11.95 3.96
CA GLY A 156 -25.88 10.86 4.40
C GLY A 156 -25.32 9.45 4.17
N ASP A 157 -24.22 9.30 3.46
CA ASP A 157 -23.55 8.01 3.29
C ASP A 157 -22.86 7.57 4.58
N LEU A 158 -22.91 6.27 4.88
CA LEU A 158 -22.17 5.64 5.96
C LEU A 158 -20.86 5.08 5.40
N VAL A 159 -19.76 5.28 6.13
CA VAL A 159 -18.43 4.80 5.77
C VAL A 159 -17.76 4.12 6.96
N GLU A 160 -17.02 3.05 6.72
CA GLU A 160 -16.08 2.50 7.68
C GLU A 160 -14.69 3.13 7.47
N THR A 161 -14.02 3.56 8.53
CA THR A 161 -12.69 4.19 8.45
C THR A 161 -11.79 3.83 9.63
N ARG A 162 -10.48 4.03 9.46
CA ARG A 162 -9.48 3.97 10.53
C ARG A 162 -9.01 5.39 10.80
N TYR A 163 -9.62 6.03 11.78
CA TYR A 163 -9.30 7.41 12.19
C TYR A 163 -8.52 7.41 13.52
N GLY A 164 -7.42 8.17 13.57
CA GLY A 164 -6.52 8.22 14.74
C GLY A 164 -5.63 6.99 14.89
N SER A 165 -5.03 6.82 16.08
CA SER A 165 -4.10 5.72 16.39
C SER A 165 -4.79 4.37 16.68
N GLY A 166 -6.13 4.30 16.54
CA GLY A 166 -6.92 3.12 16.86
C GLY A 166 -6.71 1.97 15.88
N ARG A 167 -6.65 0.74 16.40
CA ARG A 167 -6.49 -0.48 15.58
C ARG A 167 -7.80 -1.00 15.00
N LEU A 168 -8.93 -0.60 15.58
CA LEU A 168 -10.25 -1.04 15.14
C LEU A 168 -10.85 -0.02 14.16
N PRO A 169 -11.50 -0.49 13.09
CA PRO A 169 -12.29 0.38 12.25
C PRO A 169 -13.44 1.00 13.04
N ILE A 170 -13.75 2.25 12.72
CA ILE A 170 -14.88 3.00 13.25
C ILE A 170 -15.85 3.32 12.12
N LEU A 171 -17.12 3.46 12.46
CA LEU A 171 -18.15 3.87 11.51
C LEU A 171 -18.30 5.39 11.56
N ALA A 172 -18.57 6.00 10.40
CA ALA A 172 -18.75 7.42 10.26
C ALA A 172 -19.84 7.75 9.24
N ILE A 173 -20.53 8.88 9.43
CA ILE A 173 -21.53 9.39 8.49
C ILE A 173 -20.95 10.61 7.78
N CYS A 174 -20.99 10.62 6.45
CA CYS A 174 -20.60 11.77 5.66
C CYS A 174 -21.63 12.90 5.83
N LEU A 175 -21.18 14.07 6.24
CA LEU A 175 -22.01 15.27 6.42
C LEU A 175 -22.01 16.17 5.17
N GLY A 176 -21.28 15.79 4.12
CA GLY A 176 -21.14 16.54 2.88
C GLY A 176 -19.87 17.41 2.82
N ASP A 177 -19.73 18.14 1.71
CA ASP A 177 -18.68 19.12 1.51
C ASP A 177 -19.08 20.48 2.10
N HIS A 178 -18.24 21.02 2.98
CA HIS A 178 -18.41 22.33 3.57
C HIS A 178 -17.09 23.07 3.50
N HIS A 179 -17.05 24.20 2.79
CA HIS A 179 -15.86 25.06 2.66
C HIS A 179 -14.62 24.35 2.06
N GLY A 180 -14.82 23.43 1.11
CA GLY A 180 -13.74 22.74 0.40
C GLY A 180 -13.15 21.55 1.18
N LEU A 181 -13.85 21.08 2.22
CA LEU A 181 -13.50 19.91 3.01
C LEU A 181 -14.74 19.06 3.26
N LYS A 182 -14.58 17.72 3.22
CA LYS A 182 -15.66 16.82 3.62
C LYS A 182 -15.66 16.65 5.14
N TYR A 183 -16.84 16.70 5.73
CA TYR A 183 -17.01 16.51 7.18
C TYR A 183 -17.64 15.16 7.49
N PHE A 184 -17.25 14.57 8.61
CA PHE A 184 -17.71 13.25 9.04
C PHE A 184 -18.11 13.26 10.51
N TYR A 185 -19.26 12.66 10.82
CA TYR A 185 -19.68 12.34 12.18
C TYR A 185 -19.23 10.91 12.52
N MET A 186 -18.28 10.77 13.43
CA MET A 186 -17.65 9.52 13.82
C MET A 186 -18.44 8.81 14.93
N SER A 187 -18.38 7.47 14.99
CA SER A 187 -18.98 6.68 16.09
C SER A 187 -18.34 6.95 17.46
N THR A 188 -17.22 7.67 17.51
CA THR A 188 -16.61 8.22 18.73
C THR A 188 -17.35 9.47 19.25
N GLY A 189 -18.31 10.00 18.50
CA GLY A 189 -19.03 11.24 18.77
C GLY A 189 -18.33 12.50 18.26
N GLU A 190 -17.26 12.36 17.48
CA GLU A 190 -16.48 13.48 16.93
C GLU A 190 -16.99 13.92 15.57
N VAL A 191 -16.94 15.23 15.29
CA VAL A 191 -17.19 15.80 13.96
C VAL A 191 -15.89 16.34 13.41
N VAL A 192 -15.33 15.67 12.40
CA VAL A 192 -13.97 15.93 11.92
C VAL A 192 -13.95 16.29 10.42
N PRO A 193 -13.13 17.27 10.01
CA PRO A 193 -12.90 17.56 8.59
C PRO A 193 -11.81 16.65 8.03
N GLU A 194 -12.06 16.02 6.89
CA GLU A 194 -11.08 15.20 6.17
C GLU A 194 -11.23 15.38 4.65
N GLN A 195 -10.10 15.40 3.94
CA GLN A 195 -10.11 15.50 2.47
C GLN A 195 -10.35 14.13 1.81
N ASN A 196 -9.67 13.10 2.31
CA ASN A 196 -9.74 11.74 1.79
C ASN A 196 -9.69 10.76 2.96
N ILE A 197 -10.85 10.19 3.31
CA ILE A 197 -10.91 9.15 4.33
C ILE A 197 -10.74 7.78 3.66
N PRO A 198 -9.73 6.97 4.02
CA PRO A 198 -9.66 5.59 3.53
C PRO A 198 -10.85 4.81 4.08
N THR A 199 -11.57 4.13 3.18
CA THR A 199 -12.77 3.37 3.56
C THR A 199 -12.86 2.06 2.81
N LEU A 200 -13.14 0.99 3.55
CA LEU A 200 -13.32 -0.36 3.03
C LEU A 200 -14.79 -0.78 2.90
N PHE A 201 -15.71 -0.02 3.49
CA PHE A 201 -17.13 -0.30 3.45
C PHE A 201 -17.92 1.01 3.38
N THR A 202 -18.80 1.13 2.40
CA THR A 202 -19.66 2.29 2.20
C THR A 202 -21.09 1.85 1.99
N LEU A 203 -22.03 2.63 2.53
CA LEU A 203 -23.45 2.43 2.34
C LEU A 203 -24.08 3.77 1.98
N THR A 204 -24.61 3.83 0.75
CA THR A 204 -25.24 5.03 0.20
C THR A 204 -26.56 5.33 0.88
N ASN A 205 -26.86 6.60 1.14
CA ASN A 205 -28.13 7.06 1.72
C ASN A 205 -28.49 6.35 3.04
N PHE A 206 -27.52 6.15 3.93
CA PHE A 206 -27.75 5.53 5.24
C PHE A 206 -28.66 6.40 6.11
N ILE A 207 -28.44 7.72 6.10
CA ILE A 207 -29.24 8.70 6.83
C ILE A 207 -29.66 9.84 5.89
N ASN A 208 -30.89 10.32 6.05
CA ASN A 208 -31.37 11.46 5.26
C ASN A 208 -30.59 12.74 5.62
N PRO A 209 -30.00 13.47 4.65
CA PRO A 209 -29.28 14.71 4.90
C PRO A 209 -30.04 15.77 5.70
N ALA A 210 -31.37 15.81 5.58
CA ALA A 210 -32.20 16.73 6.34
C ALA A 210 -32.14 16.49 7.85
N SER A 211 -31.84 15.27 8.32
CA SER A 211 -31.90 14.94 9.74
C SER A 211 -30.73 15.45 10.56
N PHE A 212 -29.63 15.86 9.91
CA PHE A 212 -28.40 16.34 10.57
C PHE A 212 -28.05 17.80 10.29
N ARG A 213 -29.00 18.61 9.81
CA ARG A 213 -28.79 20.05 9.53
C ARG A 213 -28.23 20.84 10.72
N HIS A 214 -28.73 20.57 11.92
CA HIS A 214 -28.23 21.25 13.13
C HIS A 214 -26.73 21.02 13.41
N ILE A 215 -26.14 19.94 12.90
CA ILE A 215 -24.69 19.69 12.97
C ILE A 215 -23.96 20.40 11.83
N THR A 216 -24.52 20.44 10.63
CA THR A 216 -23.88 21.15 9.51
C THR A 216 -23.87 22.67 9.75
N ASP A 217 -24.89 23.22 10.41
CA ASP A 217 -25.01 24.66 10.67
C ASP A 217 -23.96 25.18 11.66
N ILE A 218 -23.40 24.30 12.51
CA ILE A 218 -22.36 24.68 13.47
C ILE A 218 -20.95 24.57 12.89
N ILE A 219 -20.78 24.03 11.67
CA ILE A 219 -19.48 23.88 11.00
C ILE A 219 -18.88 25.28 10.75
N PRO A 220 -17.66 25.56 11.22
CA PRO A 220 -17.03 26.85 11.01
C PRO A 220 -16.53 27.02 9.57
N PRO A 221 -16.50 28.25 9.02
CA PRO A 221 -15.99 28.53 7.67
C PRO A 221 -14.49 28.28 7.52
N LYS A 222 -13.75 28.18 8.63
CA LYS A 222 -12.36 27.75 8.66
C LYS A 222 -12.25 26.51 9.54
N PRO A 223 -11.55 25.45 9.10
CA PRO A 223 -11.41 24.21 9.86
C PRO A 223 -10.69 24.45 11.18
N VAL A 224 -11.13 23.77 12.24
CA VAL A 224 -10.53 23.92 13.58
C VAL A 224 -9.30 23.01 13.69
N SER A 225 -8.20 23.55 14.22
CA SER A 225 -6.90 22.88 14.18
C SER A 225 -6.59 22.01 15.41
N ASN A 226 -7.11 22.32 16.62
CA ASN A 226 -6.87 21.49 17.81
C ASN A 226 -7.84 21.76 18.99
N PRO A 227 -8.58 20.74 19.50
CA PRO A 227 -8.82 19.43 18.89
C PRO A 227 -9.61 19.57 17.58
N ARG A 228 -9.37 18.68 16.61
CA ARG A 228 -10.04 18.69 15.29
C ARG A 228 -11.50 18.19 15.35
N ASN A 229 -12.25 18.57 16.38
CA ASN A 229 -13.64 18.17 16.57
C ASN A 229 -14.56 19.41 16.62
N VAL A 230 -15.46 19.59 15.67
CA VAL A 230 -16.39 20.74 15.66
C VAL A 230 -17.23 20.79 16.94
N LEU A 231 -17.71 19.64 17.41
CA LEU A 231 -18.55 19.54 18.61
C LEU A 231 -17.79 19.85 19.90
N SER A 232 -16.46 19.85 19.93
CA SER A 232 -15.75 20.33 21.12
C SER A 232 -15.74 21.85 21.22
N HIS A 233 -15.82 22.56 20.09
CA HIS A 233 -15.73 24.03 20.03
C HIS A 233 -17.09 24.71 19.99
N ARG A 234 -18.07 24.10 19.34
CA ARG A 234 -19.43 24.65 19.18
C ARG A 234 -20.46 23.60 19.54
N LYS A 235 -21.25 23.88 20.57
CA LYS A 235 -22.33 23.00 21.05
C LYS A 235 -23.63 23.81 21.14
N THR A 236 -24.67 23.30 20.52
CA THR A 236 -26.06 23.74 20.71
C THR A 236 -26.87 22.53 21.18
N GLU A 237 -27.95 22.75 21.94
CA GLU A 237 -28.80 21.66 22.43
C GLU A 237 -29.35 20.83 21.26
N ASP A 238 -29.77 21.49 20.17
CA ASP A 238 -30.25 20.82 18.96
C ASP A 238 -29.18 20.01 18.23
N ALA A 239 -27.93 20.49 18.20
CA ALA A 239 -26.81 19.75 17.61
C ALA A 239 -26.44 18.53 18.46
N LEU A 240 -26.49 18.64 19.79
CA LEU A 240 -26.24 17.52 20.70
C LEU A 240 -27.36 16.47 20.62
N ALA A 241 -28.63 16.89 20.56
CA ALA A 241 -29.76 15.99 20.35
C ALA A 241 -29.67 15.28 18.98
N THR A 242 -29.22 16.00 17.95
CA THR A 242 -28.96 15.42 16.63
C THR A 242 -27.79 14.43 16.67
N ALA A 243 -26.70 14.76 17.34
CA ALA A 243 -25.56 13.86 17.53
C ALA A 243 -25.98 12.58 18.25
N ALA A 244 -26.80 12.67 19.30
CA ALA A 244 -27.33 11.51 20.01
C ALA A 244 -28.12 10.56 19.08
N ARG A 245 -28.97 11.10 18.19
CA ARG A 245 -29.70 10.30 17.19
C ARG A 245 -28.77 9.62 16.18
N LEU A 246 -27.74 10.33 15.69
CA LEU A 246 -26.75 9.75 14.79
C LEU A 246 -25.95 8.63 15.49
N GLN A 247 -25.58 8.85 16.75
CA GLN A 247 -24.89 7.86 17.57
C GLN A 247 -25.74 6.61 17.80
N GLU A 248 -27.04 6.77 18.09
CA GLU A 248 -27.99 5.67 18.23
C GLU A 248 -28.10 4.87 16.93
N ALA A 249 -28.20 5.54 15.78
CA ALA A 249 -28.24 4.89 14.47
C ALA A 249 -26.98 4.06 14.19
N LEU A 250 -25.78 4.61 14.45
CA LEU A 250 -24.51 3.91 14.28
C LEU A 250 -24.38 2.70 15.23
N THR A 251 -24.76 2.89 16.50
CA THR A 251 -24.70 1.83 17.52
C THR A 251 -25.66 0.70 17.18
N THR A 252 -26.88 1.03 16.76
CA THR A 252 -27.91 0.06 16.36
C THR A 252 -27.47 -0.72 15.13
N PHE A 253 -26.93 -0.04 14.11
CA PHE A 253 -26.41 -0.69 12.92
C PHE A 253 -25.30 -1.71 13.26
N ARG A 254 -24.35 -1.30 14.11
CA ARG A 254 -23.27 -2.19 14.58
C ARG A 254 -23.81 -3.36 15.40
N ALA A 255 -24.75 -3.12 16.31
CA ALA A 255 -25.35 -4.17 17.14
C ALA A 255 -26.12 -5.20 16.29
N ASN A 256 -26.88 -4.74 15.29
CA ASN A 256 -27.58 -5.62 14.36
C ASN A 256 -26.60 -6.47 13.54
N SER A 257 -25.50 -5.87 13.08
CA SER A 257 -24.45 -6.60 12.36
C SER A 257 -23.76 -7.65 13.23
N VAL A 258 -23.41 -7.31 14.47
CA VAL A 258 -22.81 -8.28 15.41
C VAL A 258 -23.76 -9.43 15.73
N SER A 259 -25.03 -9.12 16.00
CA SER A 259 -26.05 -10.13 16.26
C SER A 259 -26.27 -11.04 15.06
N PHE A 260 -26.26 -10.47 13.84
CA PHE A 260 -26.35 -11.25 12.61
C PHE A 260 -25.15 -12.19 12.45
N TYR A 261 -23.93 -11.69 12.67
CA TYR A 261 -22.71 -12.49 12.60
C TYR A 261 -22.74 -13.66 13.60
N GLN A 262 -23.13 -13.42 14.85
CA GLN A 262 -23.24 -14.45 15.89
C GLN A 262 -24.28 -15.54 15.59
N ALA A 263 -25.25 -15.25 14.72
CA ALA A 263 -26.26 -16.22 14.30
C ALA A 263 -25.83 -17.07 13.08
N HIS A 264 -24.67 -16.78 12.47
CA HIS A 264 -24.23 -17.40 11.22
C HIS A 264 -22.78 -17.91 11.29
N ASP A 265 -22.59 -19.10 11.87
CA ASP A 265 -21.28 -19.75 12.01
C ASP A 265 -20.52 -19.97 10.69
N LYS A 266 -21.23 -20.04 9.55
CA LYS A 266 -20.61 -20.15 8.21
C LYS A 266 -19.63 -19.02 7.92
N LEU A 267 -19.83 -17.84 8.51
CA LEU A 267 -18.98 -16.67 8.31
C LEU A 267 -17.57 -16.88 8.88
N ASP A 268 -17.41 -17.66 9.95
CA ASP A 268 -16.09 -17.97 10.54
C ASP A 268 -15.25 -18.92 9.69
N HIS A 269 -15.91 -19.64 8.78
CA HIS A 269 -15.29 -20.60 7.88
C HIS A 269 -15.45 -20.20 6.41
N ALA A 270 -15.68 -18.90 6.14
CA ALA A 270 -15.94 -18.37 4.82
C ALA A 270 -14.88 -18.81 3.78
N SER A 271 -13.59 -18.80 4.15
CA SER A 271 -12.51 -19.23 3.27
C SER A 271 -12.65 -20.69 2.82
N SER A 272 -13.13 -21.58 3.69
CA SER A 272 -13.28 -23.00 3.35
C SER A 272 -14.41 -23.26 2.35
N PHE A 273 -15.39 -22.34 2.25
CA PHE A 273 -16.49 -22.43 1.28
C PHE A 273 -16.20 -21.72 -0.04
N LEU A 274 -15.35 -20.69 -0.01
CA LEU A 274 -15.10 -19.82 -1.16
C LEU A 274 -13.77 -20.09 -1.86
N ALA A 275 -12.78 -20.61 -1.15
CA ALA A 275 -11.45 -20.83 -1.70
C ALA A 275 -11.47 -21.93 -2.78
N LEU A 276 -10.85 -21.61 -3.91
CA LEU A 276 -10.52 -22.61 -4.91
C LEU A 276 -9.24 -23.37 -4.49
N PRO A 277 -9.02 -24.62 -4.97
CA PRO A 277 -7.90 -25.43 -4.50
C PRO A 277 -6.52 -24.79 -4.72
N ASP A 278 -6.25 -24.31 -5.94
CA ASP A 278 -4.89 -23.93 -6.38
C ASP A 278 -4.82 -22.58 -7.12
N LYS A 279 -5.89 -21.77 -7.06
CA LYS A 279 -5.88 -20.42 -7.65
C LYS A 279 -6.67 -19.41 -6.82
N PRO A 280 -6.28 -18.13 -6.79
CA PRO A 280 -7.08 -17.11 -6.16
C PRO A 280 -8.37 -16.88 -6.96
N ASP A 281 -9.41 -16.44 -6.27
CA ASP A 281 -10.66 -15.96 -6.87
C ASP A 281 -10.88 -14.49 -6.49
N TYR A 282 -11.61 -13.74 -7.29
CA TYR A 282 -11.87 -12.32 -7.07
C TYR A 282 -13.36 -12.08 -7.06
N LEU A 283 -13.90 -11.81 -5.88
CA LEU A 283 -15.35 -11.69 -5.66
C LEU A 283 -15.68 -10.34 -5.03
N SER A 284 -16.78 -9.74 -5.47
CA SER A 284 -17.41 -8.62 -4.78
C SER A 284 -18.02 -9.05 -3.43
N LEU A 285 -18.26 -8.09 -2.54
CA LEU A 285 -18.90 -8.37 -1.26
C LEU A 285 -20.30 -8.99 -1.44
N GLU A 286 -21.03 -8.55 -2.46
CA GLU A 286 -22.34 -9.07 -2.83
C GLU A 286 -22.27 -10.51 -3.30
N GLU A 287 -21.34 -10.85 -4.21
CA GLU A 287 -21.14 -12.24 -4.67
C GLU A 287 -20.72 -13.17 -3.54
N ILE A 288 -19.88 -12.68 -2.61
CA ILE A 288 -19.51 -13.42 -1.39
C ILE A 288 -20.75 -13.66 -0.53
N ALA A 289 -21.58 -12.63 -0.32
CA ALA A 289 -22.80 -12.76 0.46
C ALA A 289 -23.78 -13.74 -0.19
N GLU A 290 -23.91 -13.75 -1.52
CA GLU A 290 -24.73 -14.73 -2.25
C GLU A 290 -24.27 -16.17 -2.05
N LYS A 291 -22.95 -16.40 -2.00
CA LYS A 291 -22.38 -17.73 -1.77
C LYS A 291 -22.47 -18.19 -0.30
N LEU A 292 -22.41 -17.26 0.66
CA LEU A 292 -22.36 -17.59 2.09
C LEU A 292 -23.72 -17.56 2.80
N LEU A 293 -24.61 -16.65 2.40
CA LEU A 293 -25.87 -16.37 3.09
C LEU A 293 -27.07 -17.04 2.40
N PRO A 294 -28.10 -17.47 3.15
CA PRO A 294 -29.33 -17.99 2.57
C PRO A 294 -30.12 -16.96 1.76
N GLU A 295 -30.73 -17.39 0.64
CA GLU A 295 -31.49 -16.51 -0.25
C GLU A 295 -32.71 -15.84 0.41
N PHE A 296 -33.33 -16.49 1.41
CA PHE A 296 -34.53 -15.94 2.09
C PHE A 296 -34.27 -14.62 2.83
N LEU A 297 -33.00 -14.27 3.05
CA LEU A 297 -32.62 -13.00 3.67
C LEU A 297 -32.67 -11.81 2.68
N LYS A 298 -32.75 -12.07 1.37
CA LYS A 298 -32.81 -11.02 0.35
C LYS A 298 -34.16 -10.30 0.41
N VAL A 299 -34.11 -8.97 0.43
CA VAL A 299 -35.27 -8.08 0.29
C VAL A 299 -35.10 -7.29 -1.00
N LYS A 300 -36.04 -7.44 -1.95
CA LYS A 300 -35.93 -6.86 -3.30
C LYS A 300 -34.61 -7.25 -4.00
N ASP A 301 -34.26 -8.53 -3.90
CA ASP A 301 -33.03 -9.11 -4.47
C ASP A 301 -31.71 -8.52 -3.92
N LYS A 302 -31.74 -7.92 -2.72
CA LYS A 302 -30.54 -7.40 -2.05
C LYS A 302 -30.48 -7.87 -0.61
N PHE A 303 -29.28 -8.21 -0.15
CA PHE A 303 -29.06 -8.48 1.27
C PHE A 303 -29.20 -7.19 2.08
N PRO A 304 -29.69 -7.28 3.34
CA PRO A 304 -29.79 -6.12 4.19
C PRO A 304 -28.39 -5.57 4.53
N PRO A 305 -28.20 -4.24 4.64
CA PRO A 305 -26.87 -3.65 4.78
C PRO A 305 -26.08 -4.11 6.01
N HIS A 306 -26.75 -4.40 7.13
CA HIS A 306 -26.09 -4.90 8.34
C HIS A 306 -25.56 -6.33 8.18
N ALA A 307 -26.19 -7.15 7.32
CA ALA A 307 -25.70 -8.49 6.97
C ALA A 307 -24.47 -8.41 6.07
N LEU A 308 -24.48 -7.53 5.06
CA LEU A 308 -23.31 -7.25 4.22
C LEU A 308 -22.13 -6.73 5.06
N TYR A 309 -22.39 -5.84 6.01
CA TYR A 309 -21.36 -5.37 6.94
C TYR A 309 -20.85 -6.50 7.87
N ALA A 310 -21.70 -7.45 8.24
CA ALA A 310 -21.29 -8.62 9.02
C ALA A 310 -20.38 -9.55 8.21
N VAL A 311 -20.72 -9.82 6.95
CA VAL A 311 -19.86 -10.55 6.01
C VAL A 311 -18.53 -9.83 5.87
N HIS A 312 -18.55 -8.52 5.58
CA HIS A 312 -17.36 -7.67 5.49
C HIS A 312 -16.45 -7.83 6.73
N CYS A 313 -17.02 -7.72 7.94
CA CYS A 313 -16.27 -7.87 9.19
C CYS A 313 -15.69 -9.28 9.35
N ALA A 314 -16.42 -10.33 8.94
CA ALA A 314 -15.93 -11.71 8.98
C ALA A 314 -14.73 -11.90 8.05
N LEU A 315 -14.78 -11.36 6.82
CA LEU A 315 -13.67 -11.40 5.88
C LEU A 315 -12.43 -10.66 6.41
N GLN A 316 -12.61 -9.54 7.12
CA GLN A 316 -11.50 -8.81 7.75
C GLN A 316 -10.86 -9.58 8.91
N ARG A 317 -11.60 -10.48 9.57
CA ARG A 317 -11.09 -11.35 10.64
C ARG A 317 -10.32 -12.55 10.10
N ASP A 318 -10.77 -13.12 8.98
CA ASP A 318 -10.04 -14.17 8.28
C ASP A 318 -8.94 -13.59 7.39
N GLU A 319 -7.91 -13.04 8.05
CA GLU A 319 -6.72 -12.47 7.40
C GLU A 319 -5.93 -13.50 6.60
N TRP A 320 -6.19 -14.81 6.75
CA TRP A 320 -5.57 -15.87 5.96
C TRP A 320 -6.32 -16.15 4.66
N GLY A 321 -7.65 -16.06 4.67
CA GLY A 321 -8.49 -16.37 3.52
C GLY A 321 -8.68 -15.21 2.56
N PHE A 322 -8.68 -13.96 3.05
CA PHE A 322 -9.15 -12.82 2.25
C PHE A 322 -8.19 -11.64 2.27
N ARG A 323 -8.21 -10.87 1.19
CA ARG A 323 -7.53 -9.57 1.11
C ARG A 323 -8.39 -8.58 0.31
N PRO A 324 -8.72 -7.40 0.86
CA PRO A 324 -9.35 -6.34 0.08
C PRO A 324 -8.32 -5.74 -0.90
N LEU A 325 -8.68 -5.60 -2.18
CA LEU A 325 -7.76 -5.06 -3.19
C LEU A 325 -7.70 -3.53 -3.22
N ASN A 326 -8.74 -2.85 -2.73
CA ASN A 326 -8.87 -1.40 -2.90
C ASN A 326 -9.24 -0.71 -1.58
N LEU A 327 -8.26 0.01 -1.01
CA LEU A 327 -8.39 0.80 0.23
C LEU A 327 -8.55 2.30 -0.03
N ARG A 328 -8.25 2.76 -1.25
CA ARG A 328 -8.05 4.19 -1.56
C ARG A 328 -9.14 4.80 -2.44
N TRP A 329 -9.95 3.97 -3.11
CA TRP A 329 -11.01 4.47 -3.98
C TRP A 329 -12.38 3.98 -3.52
N HIS A 330 -13.32 4.93 -3.39
CA HIS A 330 -14.70 4.75 -2.95
C HIS A 330 -15.58 4.03 -3.99
N ARG A 331 -15.11 2.93 -4.59
CA ARG A 331 -15.92 2.14 -5.50
C ARG A 331 -16.87 1.28 -4.69
N ARG A 332 -18.16 1.31 -5.04
CA ARG A 332 -19.24 0.51 -4.44
C ARG A 332 -18.96 -1.00 -4.45
N ASN A 333 -18.09 -1.45 -5.37
CA ASN A 333 -17.76 -2.85 -5.56
C ASN A 333 -16.37 -3.12 -4.96
N TYR A 334 -16.36 -3.47 -3.67
CA TYR A 334 -15.15 -3.95 -3.00
C TYR A 334 -14.84 -5.35 -3.49
N ILE A 335 -13.75 -5.50 -4.24
CA ILE A 335 -13.27 -6.80 -4.69
C ILE A 335 -12.34 -7.36 -3.61
N TYR A 336 -12.69 -8.54 -3.15
CA TYR A 336 -11.86 -9.36 -2.28
C TYR A 336 -11.14 -10.40 -3.11
N GLU A 337 -9.84 -10.48 -2.91
CA GLU A 337 -9.08 -11.66 -3.28
C GLU A 337 -9.37 -12.76 -2.25
N VAL A 338 -9.97 -13.84 -2.72
CA VAL A 338 -10.14 -15.09 -1.98
C VAL A 338 -8.92 -15.96 -2.27
N ARG A 339 -8.18 -16.30 -1.22
CA ARG A 339 -6.92 -17.05 -1.36
C ARG A 339 -7.19 -18.53 -1.64
N PRO A 340 -6.27 -19.19 -2.38
CA PRO A 340 -6.35 -20.62 -2.58
C PRO A 340 -6.28 -21.38 -1.25
N ASP A 341 -6.98 -22.51 -1.16
CA ASP A 341 -6.90 -23.39 0.01
C ASP A 341 -5.48 -23.95 0.19
N SER A 342 -4.74 -24.17 -0.90
CA SER A 342 -3.33 -24.55 -0.86
C SER A 342 -2.46 -23.59 -0.05
N ASP A 343 -2.60 -22.28 -0.30
CA ASP A 343 -1.84 -21.25 0.40
C ASP A 343 -2.32 -21.12 1.85
N ALA A 344 -3.64 -21.12 2.11
CA ALA A 344 -4.18 -21.06 3.46
C ALA A 344 -3.69 -22.21 4.37
N ARG A 345 -3.58 -23.43 3.83
CA ARG A 345 -3.03 -24.58 4.56
C ARG A 345 -1.54 -24.42 4.90
N ILE A 346 -0.75 -23.88 3.95
CA ILE A 346 0.69 -23.60 4.17
C ILE A 346 0.86 -22.58 5.30
N LEU A 347 0.04 -21.53 5.30
CA LEU A 347 0.09 -20.46 6.28
C LEU A 347 -0.24 -20.97 7.69
N ARG A 348 -1.36 -21.69 7.85
CA ARG A 348 -1.75 -22.32 9.13
C ARG A 348 -0.71 -23.32 9.64
N ARG A 349 -0.17 -24.16 8.75
CA ARG A 349 0.88 -25.12 9.11
C ARG A 349 2.15 -24.40 9.59
N THR A 350 2.55 -23.34 8.90
CA THR A 350 3.73 -22.56 9.28
C THR A 350 3.53 -21.88 10.63
N GLU A 351 2.35 -21.31 10.87
CA GLU A 351 2.00 -20.70 12.17
C GLU A 351 2.18 -21.69 13.34
N ILE A 352 1.63 -22.90 13.22
CA ILE A 352 1.76 -23.94 14.26
C ILE A 352 3.23 -24.25 14.52
N GLN A 353 4.03 -24.42 13.46
CA GLN A 353 5.44 -24.78 13.58
C GLN A 353 6.29 -23.65 14.17
N VAL A 354 5.98 -22.39 13.83
CA VAL A 354 6.61 -21.22 14.46
C VAL A 354 6.24 -21.14 15.95
N ARG A 355 4.97 -21.36 16.30
CA ARG A 355 4.51 -21.33 17.69
C ARG A 355 5.21 -22.38 18.56
N GLU A 356 5.30 -23.62 18.09
CA GLU A 356 6.04 -24.69 18.78
C GLU A 356 7.52 -24.32 19.00
N LEU A 357 8.16 -23.71 18.00
CA LEU A 357 9.55 -23.24 18.12
C LEU A 357 9.68 -22.07 19.12
N ILE A 358 8.73 -21.13 19.13
CA ILE A 358 8.71 -20.00 20.07
C ILE A 358 8.57 -20.50 21.51
N GLU A 359 7.67 -21.45 21.76
CA GLU A 359 7.47 -22.05 23.08
C GLU A 359 8.75 -22.75 23.56
N GLY A 360 9.40 -23.52 22.68
CA GLY A 360 10.70 -24.12 22.97
C GLY A 360 11.81 -23.08 23.16
N ALA A 361 11.79 -22.00 22.38
CA ALA A 361 12.77 -20.92 22.46
C ALA A 361 12.68 -20.14 23.78
N ALA A 362 11.48 -19.94 24.33
CA ALA A 362 11.25 -19.24 25.60
C ALA A 362 11.96 -19.89 26.79
N LEU A 363 12.31 -21.18 26.68
CA LEU A 363 13.03 -21.94 27.70
C LEU A 363 14.56 -21.80 27.62
N ARG A 364 15.11 -21.03 26.67
CA ARG A 364 16.54 -20.98 26.34
C ARG A 364 17.04 -19.54 26.22
N GLU A 365 18.27 -19.27 26.64
CA GLU A 365 18.88 -17.93 26.53
C GLU A 365 19.22 -17.53 25.09
N LYS A 366 19.72 -18.50 24.30
CA LYS A 366 20.11 -18.31 22.91
C LYS A 366 19.42 -19.33 21.99
N PRO A 367 18.14 -19.13 21.68
CA PRO A 367 17.35 -20.13 20.96
C PRO A 367 17.89 -20.42 19.56
N ALA A 368 18.37 -19.40 18.85
CA ALA A 368 18.94 -19.57 17.51
C ALA A 368 20.23 -20.41 17.50
N GLU A 369 21.04 -20.40 18.56
CA GLU A 369 22.26 -21.22 18.66
C GLU A 369 21.96 -22.66 19.09
N SER A 370 20.75 -22.94 19.58
CA SER A 370 20.37 -24.25 20.12
C SER A 370 20.07 -25.27 19.01
N LEU A 371 21.06 -26.09 18.66
CA LEU A 371 20.88 -27.21 17.72
C LEU A 371 19.82 -28.21 18.17
N THR A 372 19.67 -28.42 19.48
CA THR A 372 18.65 -29.34 20.02
C THR A 372 17.24 -28.83 19.74
N LEU A 373 16.99 -27.53 19.95
CA LEU A 373 15.71 -26.90 19.60
C LEU A 373 15.43 -27.00 18.10
N LEU A 374 16.39 -26.59 17.27
CA LEU A 374 16.17 -26.51 15.82
C LEU A 374 16.03 -27.89 15.18
N LYS A 375 16.69 -28.94 15.70
CA LYS A 375 16.55 -30.29 15.15
C LYS A 375 15.24 -30.99 15.55
N GLN A 376 14.58 -30.53 16.62
CA GLN A 376 13.34 -31.14 17.14
C GLN A 376 12.12 -30.93 16.25
N ASN A 377 12.09 -29.85 15.46
CA ASN A 377 10.95 -29.48 14.61
C ASN A 377 11.40 -29.33 13.14
N SER A 378 10.52 -29.65 12.18
CA SER A 378 10.80 -29.50 10.74
C SER A 378 11.18 -28.09 10.30
N LEU A 379 10.56 -27.05 10.86
CA LEU A 379 10.92 -25.65 10.57
C LEU A 379 12.33 -25.33 11.06
N GLY A 380 12.74 -25.87 12.20
CA GLY A 380 14.11 -25.68 12.70
C GLY A 380 15.16 -26.39 11.83
N GLN A 381 14.83 -27.57 11.28
CA GLN A 381 15.69 -28.26 10.32
C GLN A 381 15.81 -27.47 9.01
N PHE A 382 14.71 -26.90 8.52
CA PHE A 382 14.70 -25.97 7.39
C PHE A 382 15.59 -24.74 7.67
N ILE A 383 15.48 -24.13 8.85
CA ILE A 383 16.31 -22.98 9.26
C ILE A 383 17.80 -23.32 9.23
N LEU A 384 18.19 -24.48 9.77
CA LEU A 384 19.59 -24.94 9.73
C LEU A 384 20.09 -25.13 8.30
N LYS A 385 19.25 -25.69 7.42
CA LYS A 385 19.58 -25.84 6.00
C LYS A 385 19.71 -24.48 5.30
N ALA A 386 18.78 -23.56 5.55
CA ALA A 386 18.80 -22.22 4.99
C ALA A 386 20.06 -21.44 5.38
N ARG A 387 20.53 -21.55 6.63
CA ARG A 387 21.81 -20.96 7.08
C ARG A 387 22.97 -21.36 6.20
N GLY A 388 23.15 -22.67 5.97
CA GLY A 388 24.24 -23.17 5.14
C GLY A 388 24.19 -22.67 3.70
N VAL A 389 22.98 -22.56 3.13
CA VAL A 389 22.80 -22.01 1.77
C VAL A 389 23.13 -20.51 1.73
N ILE A 390 22.67 -19.75 2.71
CA ILE A 390 22.95 -18.30 2.83
C ILE A 390 24.47 -18.06 2.97
N GLU A 391 25.14 -18.80 3.86
CA GLU A 391 26.60 -18.70 4.03
C GLU A 391 27.34 -19.02 2.74
N ALA A 392 26.94 -20.08 2.02
CA ALA A 392 27.53 -20.43 0.73
C ALA A 392 27.26 -19.38 -0.37
N SER A 393 26.10 -18.70 -0.32
CA SER A 393 25.76 -17.60 -1.22
C SER A 393 26.64 -16.36 -0.96
N ARG A 394 26.81 -16.00 0.31
CA ARG A 394 27.63 -14.85 0.75
C ARG A 394 29.12 -15.02 0.49
N GLN A 395 29.62 -16.25 0.35
CA GLN A 395 30.99 -16.50 -0.12
C GLN A 395 31.22 -16.10 -1.59
N ARG A 396 30.15 -15.98 -2.39
CA ARG A 396 30.22 -15.70 -3.83
C ARG A 396 29.72 -14.30 -4.21
N ARG A 397 28.99 -13.66 -3.30
CA ARG A 397 28.28 -12.40 -3.53
C ARG A 397 28.36 -11.53 -2.28
N LYS A 398 28.54 -10.23 -2.47
CA LYS A 398 28.39 -9.28 -1.38
C LYS A 398 26.92 -9.08 -1.06
N TRP A 399 26.60 -9.20 0.22
CA TRP A 399 25.32 -8.75 0.76
C TRP A 399 25.27 -7.23 0.73
N THR A 400 24.12 -6.65 0.40
CA THR A 400 23.91 -5.20 0.49
C THR A 400 22.94 -4.87 1.63
N PRO A 401 23.17 -3.77 2.38
CA PRO A 401 22.23 -3.29 3.39
C PRO A 401 20.88 -2.83 2.82
N HIS A 402 20.76 -2.72 1.49
CA HIS A 402 19.59 -2.19 0.79
C HIS A 402 18.58 -3.27 0.37
N GLY A 403 18.69 -4.48 0.91
CA GLY A 403 17.67 -5.53 0.73
C GLY A 403 17.78 -6.33 -0.58
N MET A 404 18.91 -6.24 -1.29
CA MET A 404 19.18 -7.02 -2.52
C MET A 404 20.56 -7.66 -2.46
N ILE A 405 20.76 -8.78 -3.16
CA ILE A 405 22.09 -9.40 -3.29
C ILE A 405 22.83 -8.87 -4.53
N GLY A 406 24.14 -8.67 -4.41
CA GLY A 406 24.98 -8.23 -5.52
C GLY A 406 25.25 -9.33 -6.57
N PRO A 407 25.93 -8.99 -7.67
CA PRO A 407 26.30 -9.95 -8.71
C PRO A 407 27.25 -11.03 -8.18
N SER A 408 27.22 -12.19 -8.82
CA SER A 408 28.07 -13.35 -8.51
C SER A 408 29.47 -13.19 -9.09
N GLU A 409 30.50 -13.45 -8.29
CA GLU A 409 31.88 -13.52 -8.79
C GLU A 409 32.21 -14.88 -9.44
N LYS A 410 31.37 -15.90 -9.21
CA LYS A 410 31.53 -17.28 -9.72
C LYS A 410 30.21 -17.81 -10.28
N GLU A 411 30.30 -18.71 -11.26
CA GLU A 411 29.15 -19.47 -11.77
C GLU A 411 28.50 -20.31 -10.65
N ALA A 412 27.20 -20.55 -10.77
CA ALA A 412 26.43 -21.24 -9.75
C ALA A 412 26.69 -22.75 -9.79
N ASP A 413 27.18 -23.33 -8.69
CA ASP A 413 27.13 -24.77 -8.46
C ASP A 413 25.67 -25.26 -8.37
N LYS A 414 25.46 -26.57 -8.54
CA LYS A 414 24.15 -27.25 -8.52
C LYS A 414 23.20 -26.65 -7.46
N VAL A 415 22.02 -26.22 -7.93
CA VAL A 415 20.93 -25.72 -7.08
C VAL A 415 20.59 -26.79 -6.03
N MET A 416 20.70 -26.42 -4.75
CA MET A 416 20.33 -27.28 -3.63
C MET A 416 18.86 -27.70 -3.76
N MET A 417 18.56 -28.99 -3.63
CA MET A 417 17.18 -29.47 -3.68
C MET A 417 16.48 -29.25 -2.34
N TRP A 418 15.33 -28.58 -2.37
CA TRP A 418 14.44 -28.37 -1.23
C TRP A 418 13.47 -29.55 -1.09
N SER A 419 13.21 -30.00 0.14
CA SER A 419 12.18 -31.01 0.38
C SER A 419 10.78 -30.39 0.21
N ASN A 420 9.74 -31.22 0.02
CA ASN A 420 8.37 -30.70 -0.08
C ASN A 420 7.96 -29.86 1.15
N ARG A 421 8.45 -30.20 2.35
CA ARG A 421 8.20 -29.41 3.56
C ARG A 421 8.97 -28.09 3.57
N ASP A 422 10.20 -28.10 3.07
CA ASP A 422 10.98 -26.86 2.92
C ASP A 422 10.28 -25.90 1.95
N LEU A 423 9.70 -26.43 0.87
CA LEU A 423 8.95 -25.63 -0.10
C LEU A 423 7.72 -24.97 0.51
N ASP A 424 7.03 -25.60 1.46
CA ASP A 424 5.94 -24.95 2.21
C ASP A 424 6.44 -23.70 2.96
N TYR A 425 7.57 -23.80 3.67
CA TYR A 425 8.14 -22.66 4.41
C TYR A 425 8.69 -21.58 3.49
N ILE A 426 9.29 -21.95 2.36
CA ILE A 426 9.74 -21.00 1.34
C ILE A 426 8.53 -20.29 0.72
N ARG A 427 7.45 -21.03 0.43
CA ARG A 427 6.20 -20.46 -0.07
C ARG A 427 5.57 -19.51 0.94
N PHE A 428 5.58 -19.84 2.23
CA PHE A 428 5.18 -18.91 3.29
C PHE A 428 6.01 -17.62 3.24
N MET A 429 7.33 -17.72 3.15
CA MET A 429 8.23 -16.56 3.07
C MET A 429 7.99 -15.73 1.81
N GLU A 430 7.74 -16.35 0.66
CA GLU A 430 7.38 -15.69 -0.61
C GLU A 430 6.05 -14.93 -0.48
N LEU A 431 5.02 -15.56 0.10
CA LEU A 431 3.73 -14.94 0.36
C LEU A 431 3.89 -13.71 1.28
N TRP A 432 4.64 -13.86 2.37
CA TRP A 432 4.88 -12.79 3.33
C TRP A 432 5.71 -11.63 2.73
N ALA A 433 6.86 -11.94 2.14
CA ALA A 433 7.83 -10.98 1.65
C ALA A 433 7.37 -10.26 0.37
N CYS A 434 6.85 -11.02 -0.58
CA CYS A 434 6.66 -10.56 -1.95
C CYS A 434 5.20 -10.21 -2.23
N HIS A 435 4.25 -11.06 -1.79
CA HIS A 435 2.84 -10.85 -2.07
C HIS A 435 2.16 -9.86 -1.12
N ARG A 436 2.79 -9.53 0.01
CA ARG A 436 2.24 -8.66 1.06
C ARG A 436 0.85 -9.13 1.52
N ILE A 437 0.67 -10.44 1.65
CA ILE A 437 -0.62 -11.00 2.06
C ILE A 437 -0.95 -10.72 3.53
N VAL A 438 0.06 -10.42 4.33
CA VAL A 438 -0.10 -10.12 5.75
C VAL A 438 -0.33 -8.61 5.90
N PRO A 439 -1.46 -8.17 6.49
CA PRO A 439 -1.66 -6.76 6.82
C PRO A 439 -0.57 -6.24 7.76
N LYS A 440 -0.09 -5.00 7.58
CA LYS A 440 1.03 -4.43 8.37
C LYS A 440 0.81 -4.38 9.90
N ALA A 441 -0.44 -4.48 10.37
CA ALA A 441 -0.80 -4.51 11.79
C ALA A 441 -1.23 -5.92 12.28
N SER A 442 -1.04 -6.93 11.45
CA SER A 442 -1.39 -8.31 11.74
C SER A 442 -0.41 -8.95 12.72
N GLN A 443 -0.91 -9.84 13.56
CA GLN A 443 -0.06 -10.71 14.38
C GLN A 443 0.82 -11.62 13.52
N LEU A 444 0.44 -11.84 12.25
CA LEU A 444 1.12 -12.73 11.32
C LEU A 444 2.46 -12.15 10.85
N GLU A 445 2.69 -10.85 11.00
CA GLU A 445 3.97 -10.20 10.66
C GLU A 445 5.11 -10.72 11.56
N THR A 446 4.79 -11.19 12.77
CA THR A 446 5.76 -11.75 13.71
C THR A 446 6.28 -13.11 13.27
N LEU A 447 5.51 -13.87 12.50
CA LEU A 447 5.88 -15.23 12.09
C LEU A 447 7.11 -15.21 11.20
N GLY A 448 7.08 -14.40 10.14
CA GLY A 448 8.19 -14.28 9.21
C GLY A 448 9.45 -13.68 9.85
N SER A 449 9.27 -12.64 10.67
CA SER A 449 10.39 -12.02 11.39
C SER A 449 11.01 -12.98 12.42
N THR A 450 10.21 -13.87 13.04
CA THR A 450 10.71 -14.94 13.92
C THR A 450 11.54 -15.96 13.14
N ILE A 451 11.07 -16.40 11.96
CA ILE A 451 11.85 -17.32 11.11
C ILE A 451 13.20 -16.69 10.76
N LEU A 452 13.21 -15.43 10.30
CA LEU A 452 14.45 -14.69 10.00
C LEU A 452 15.36 -14.57 11.24
N ARG A 453 14.80 -14.25 12.40
CA ARG A 453 15.57 -14.13 13.66
C ARG A 453 16.22 -15.45 14.04
N LEU A 454 15.47 -16.54 13.91
CA LEU A 454 15.98 -17.89 14.17
C LEU A 454 17.00 -18.32 13.11
N THR A 455 17.10 -17.70 11.93
CA THR A 455 18.24 -17.98 11.03
C THR A 455 19.56 -17.45 11.57
N ASN A 456 19.57 -16.42 12.43
CA ASN A 456 20.79 -15.79 12.93
C ASN A 456 21.73 -15.25 11.82
N CYS A 457 21.23 -15.02 10.60
CA CYS A 457 22.01 -14.52 9.47
C CYS A 457 21.92 -12.99 9.29
N TYR A 458 20.98 -12.33 9.95
CA TYR A 458 20.63 -10.91 9.75
C TYR A 458 20.74 -10.10 11.04
N THR A 459 21.76 -10.38 11.86
CA THR A 459 21.94 -9.74 13.17
C THR A 459 22.35 -8.26 13.11
N GLN A 460 22.79 -7.81 11.94
CA GLN A 460 23.17 -6.41 11.67
C GLN A 460 21.96 -5.52 11.40
N ASP A 461 20.82 -6.10 11.02
CA ASP A 461 19.62 -5.35 10.69
C ASP A 461 18.87 -4.96 11.96
N GLU A 462 18.53 -3.69 12.07
CA GLU A 462 17.73 -3.18 13.19
C GLU A 462 16.28 -3.72 13.13
N TRP A 463 15.76 -3.97 11.93
CA TRP A 463 14.39 -4.43 11.69
C TRP A 463 14.38 -5.65 10.76
N LEU A 464 13.84 -6.78 11.26
CA LEU A 464 13.60 -7.97 10.46
C LEU A 464 12.20 -7.92 9.86
N ALA A 465 12.09 -7.48 8.62
CA ALA A 465 10.81 -7.30 7.94
C ALA A 465 10.76 -8.04 6.60
N HIS A 466 9.65 -7.86 5.91
CA HIS A 466 9.40 -8.41 4.58
C HIS A 466 10.49 -8.08 3.52
N TRP A 467 11.21 -6.94 3.62
CA TRP A 467 12.31 -6.64 2.69
C TRP A 467 13.53 -7.51 2.99
N THR A 468 13.87 -7.75 4.27
CA THR A 468 14.90 -8.71 4.68
C THR A 468 14.52 -10.12 4.22
N ALA A 469 13.22 -10.44 4.26
CA ALA A 469 12.69 -11.70 3.75
C ALA A 469 12.84 -11.84 2.23
N PHE A 470 12.72 -10.75 1.47
CA PHE A 470 13.00 -10.77 0.03
C PHE A 470 14.47 -11.10 -0.24
N THR A 471 15.40 -10.47 0.48
CA THR A 471 16.83 -10.80 0.43
C THR A 471 17.08 -12.26 0.80
N PHE A 472 16.43 -12.74 1.85
CA PHE A 472 16.50 -14.14 2.26
C PHE A 472 16.12 -15.09 1.12
N LEU A 473 15.01 -14.80 0.42
CA LEU A 473 14.57 -15.60 -0.73
C LEU A 473 15.57 -15.58 -1.89
N GLN A 474 16.29 -14.47 -2.08
CA GLN A 474 17.38 -14.41 -3.04
C GLN A 474 18.62 -15.19 -2.59
N GLU A 475 19.01 -15.08 -1.32
CA GLU A 475 20.18 -15.76 -0.76
C GLU A 475 20.02 -17.29 -0.76
N ILE A 476 18.81 -17.80 -0.55
CA ILE A 476 18.51 -19.24 -0.66
C ILE A 476 18.31 -19.72 -2.11
N GLY A 477 18.40 -18.82 -3.10
CA GLY A 477 18.25 -19.12 -4.52
C GLY A 477 16.81 -19.37 -4.98
N TRP A 478 15.81 -18.97 -4.19
CA TRP A 478 14.40 -19.08 -4.59
C TRP A 478 14.03 -17.99 -5.60
N ILE A 479 14.43 -16.75 -5.33
CA ILE A 479 14.21 -15.58 -6.19
C ILE A 479 15.53 -15.21 -6.89
N PRO A 480 15.53 -15.00 -8.21
CA PRO A 480 16.72 -14.53 -8.91
C PRO A 480 17.18 -13.13 -8.46
N PRO A 481 18.49 -12.81 -8.52
CA PRO A 481 19.03 -11.52 -8.08
C PRO A 481 18.46 -10.30 -8.82
N TRP A 482 18.13 -10.46 -10.10
CA TRP A 482 17.59 -9.42 -10.97
C TRP A 482 16.06 -9.26 -10.85
N ASP A 483 15.41 -10.12 -10.07
CA ASP A 483 13.97 -10.03 -9.84
C ASP A 483 13.66 -8.94 -8.80
N ILE A 484 12.48 -8.33 -8.88
CA ILE A 484 12.14 -7.17 -8.06
C ILE A 484 10.84 -7.39 -7.25
N PRO A 485 10.74 -6.87 -6.02
CA PRO A 485 9.55 -7.06 -5.19
C PRO A 485 8.24 -6.59 -5.84
N ALA A 486 8.30 -5.48 -6.60
CA ALA A 486 7.12 -4.86 -7.22
C ALA A 486 6.34 -5.81 -8.15
N ARG A 487 7.01 -6.77 -8.80
CA ARG A 487 6.34 -7.78 -9.65
C ARG A 487 5.38 -8.68 -8.90
N TYR A 488 5.66 -8.89 -7.62
CA TYR A 488 4.86 -9.75 -6.75
C TYR A 488 3.80 -8.95 -5.99
N GLU A 489 3.96 -7.62 -5.87
CA GLU A 489 3.00 -6.77 -5.16
C GLU A 489 1.85 -6.34 -6.08
N TYR A 490 2.16 -5.94 -7.32
CA TYR A 490 1.17 -5.54 -8.33
C TYR A 490 0.72 -6.76 -9.13
N ARG A 491 -0.51 -7.22 -8.88
CA ARG A 491 -1.11 -8.37 -9.58
C ARG A 491 -2.46 -8.00 -10.13
N PHE A 492 -2.63 -8.25 -11.42
CA PHE A 492 -3.96 -8.31 -12.00
C PHE A 492 -4.53 -9.73 -11.80
N PRO A 493 -5.87 -9.87 -11.81
CA PRO A 493 -6.51 -11.17 -11.85
C PRO A 493 -5.89 -12.10 -12.90
N ASP A 494 -5.81 -13.39 -12.57
CA ASP A 494 -5.31 -14.48 -13.42
C ASP A 494 -3.86 -14.33 -13.93
N THR A 495 -3.08 -13.40 -13.36
CA THR A 495 -1.71 -13.14 -13.77
C THR A 495 -0.73 -13.97 -12.96
N LYS A 496 0.13 -14.76 -13.63
CA LYS A 496 1.13 -15.60 -12.98
C LYS A 496 2.50 -14.94 -13.00
N VAL A 497 3.07 -14.75 -11.81
CA VAL A 497 4.45 -14.29 -11.64
C VAL A 497 5.36 -15.51 -11.70
N HIS A 498 6.00 -15.71 -12.84
CA HIS A 498 7.07 -16.69 -12.99
C HIS A 498 8.40 -16.03 -12.64
N ARG A 499 9.09 -16.60 -11.65
CA ARG A 499 10.33 -16.03 -11.09
C ARG A 499 11.38 -15.89 -12.19
N GLY A 500 11.98 -14.71 -12.30
CA GLY A 500 13.01 -14.42 -13.30
C GLY A 500 12.55 -14.32 -14.77
N THR A 501 11.28 -14.52 -15.11
CA THR A 501 10.76 -14.33 -16.47
C THR A 501 9.76 -13.17 -16.53
N PRO A 502 9.36 -12.66 -17.70
CA PRO A 502 8.26 -11.69 -17.79
C PRO A 502 6.96 -12.19 -17.14
N ILE A 503 6.12 -11.26 -16.72
CA ILE A 503 4.79 -11.56 -16.19
C ILE A 503 3.95 -12.15 -17.34
N GLN A 504 3.36 -13.33 -17.12
CA GLN A 504 2.52 -13.97 -18.13
C GLN A 504 1.07 -13.58 -17.94
N MET A 505 0.50 -12.95 -18.96
CA MET A 505 -0.92 -12.65 -19.04
C MET A 505 -1.70 -13.85 -19.59
N PRO A 506 -2.97 -14.04 -19.19
CA PRO A 506 -3.83 -15.05 -19.82
C PRO A 506 -3.92 -14.85 -21.34
N LEU A 507 -3.89 -15.95 -22.08
CA LEU A 507 -4.14 -15.93 -23.52
C LEU A 507 -5.61 -15.56 -23.77
N VAL A 508 -5.83 -14.61 -24.68
CA VAL A 508 -7.15 -14.19 -25.15
C VAL A 508 -7.18 -14.29 -26.67
N ASP A 509 -8.32 -14.67 -27.23
CA ASP A 509 -8.50 -14.69 -28.68
C ASP A 509 -8.71 -13.25 -29.17
N VAL A 510 -7.64 -12.67 -29.71
CA VAL A 510 -7.65 -11.29 -30.22
C VAL A 510 -8.60 -11.17 -31.40
N ASN A 511 -8.58 -12.10 -32.35
CA ASN A 511 -9.37 -12.01 -33.57
C ASN A 511 -10.87 -12.12 -33.29
N ALA A 512 -11.26 -13.04 -32.40
CA ALA A 512 -12.66 -13.17 -31.98
C ALA A 512 -13.14 -11.97 -31.13
N SER A 513 -12.22 -11.14 -30.63
CA SER A 513 -12.52 -9.97 -29.81
C SER A 513 -12.65 -8.66 -30.60
N LEU A 514 -12.37 -8.68 -31.90
CA LEU A 514 -12.46 -7.53 -32.78
C LEU A 514 -13.81 -7.45 -33.49
N ARG A 515 -14.27 -6.22 -33.71
CA ARG A 515 -15.40 -5.84 -34.56
C ARG A 515 -14.91 -4.90 -35.68
N PRO A 516 -15.68 -4.77 -36.78
CA PRO A 516 -15.43 -3.71 -37.75
C PRO A 516 -15.42 -2.34 -37.08
N ASP A 517 -14.56 -1.44 -37.56
CA ASP A 517 -14.46 -0.08 -37.06
C ASP A 517 -15.82 0.64 -37.16
N ILE A 518 -16.39 0.96 -36.00
CA ILE A 518 -17.70 1.62 -35.88
C ILE A 518 -17.71 3.03 -36.48
N ALA A 519 -16.55 3.65 -36.68
CA ALA A 519 -16.40 5.01 -37.18
C ALA A 519 -15.89 5.08 -38.62
N ALA A 520 -15.67 3.95 -39.31
CA ALA A 520 -15.01 3.89 -40.62
C ALA A 520 -15.57 4.88 -41.65
N GLY A 521 -16.90 5.08 -41.69
CA GLY A 521 -17.56 6.01 -42.62
C GLY A 521 -17.59 7.48 -42.19
N SER A 522 -17.15 7.78 -40.97
CA SER A 522 -17.24 9.11 -40.34
C SER A 522 -15.87 9.70 -40.02
N ARG A 523 -14.78 8.97 -40.27
CA ARG A 523 -13.42 9.43 -39.99
C ARG A 523 -13.03 10.60 -40.90
N ARG A 524 -12.65 11.72 -40.29
CA ARG A 524 -12.01 12.84 -40.99
C ARG A 524 -10.61 12.41 -41.45
N ASP A 525 -10.34 12.55 -42.74
CA ASP A 525 -8.99 12.43 -43.28
C ASP A 525 -8.21 13.71 -42.97
N TRP A 526 -7.13 13.59 -42.19
CA TRP A 526 -6.27 14.73 -41.83
C TRP A 526 -5.22 15.05 -42.91
N GLY A 527 -5.12 14.25 -43.97
CA GLY A 527 -4.25 14.53 -45.11
C GLY A 527 -2.80 14.77 -44.71
N ASP A 528 -2.21 15.85 -45.23
CA ASP A 528 -0.80 16.21 -45.02
C ASP A 528 -0.54 16.97 -43.71
N THR A 529 -1.56 17.18 -42.86
CA THR A 529 -1.40 17.83 -41.56
C THR A 529 -0.38 17.08 -40.72
N THR A 530 0.72 17.74 -40.37
CA THR A 530 1.77 17.16 -39.52
C THR A 530 1.24 16.96 -38.10
N VAL A 531 1.21 15.71 -37.67
CA VAL A 531 0.90 15.30 -36.30
C VAL A 531 2.20 15.01 -35.57
N PHE A 532 2.45 15.72 -34.48
CA PHE A 532 3.63 15.56 -33.64
C PHE A 532 3.31 14.64 -32.46
N CYS A 533 4.02 13.53 -32.35
CA CYS A 533 3.96 12.60 -31.21
C CYS A 533 5.21 12.80 -30.36
N VAL A 534 5.05 13.29 -29.13
CA VAL A 534 6.19 13.73 -28.28
C VAL A 534 6.42 12.76 -27.13
N ASP A 535 7.36 11.83 -27.34
CA ASP A 535 7.59 10.69 -26.46
C ASP A 535 9.06 10.48 -26.09
N ALA A 536 9.32 9.47 -25.25
CA ALA A 536 10.69 9.00 -25.05
C ALA A 536 11.13 8.15 -26.25
N GLU A 537 12.43 8.13 -26.56
CA GLU A 537 12.98 7.34 -27.68
C GLU A 537 12.68 5.83 -27.55
N SER A 538 12.50 5.34 -26.32
CA SER A 538 12.16 3.94 -26.05
C SER A 538 10.65 3.64 -26.06
N THR A 539 9.78 4.64 -26.28
CA THR A 539 8.33 4.42 -26.34
C THR A 539 7.99 3.60 -27.57
N THR A 540 7.08 2.63 -27.42
CA THR A 540 6.68 1.69 -28.49
C THR A 540 5.17 1.69 -28.76
N ASP A 541 4.38 2.18 -27.79
CA ASP A 541 2.94 2.39 -27.83
C ASP A 541 2.65 3.89 -27.70
N VAL A 542 2.54 4.56 -28.84
CA VAL A 542 2.30 6.00 -28.90
C VAL A 542 0.80 6.23 -28.88
N ASP A 543 0.29 6.76 -27.77
CA ASP A 543 -1.16 6.95 -27.55
C ASP A 543 -1.66 8.30 -28.08
N ASP A 544 -0.81 9.33 -28.05
CA ASP A 544 -1.21 10.71 -28.34
C ASP A 544 -0.27 11.44 -29.30
N GLY A 545 -0.86 12.37 -30.02
CA GLY A 545 -0.16 13.30 -30.89
C GLY A 545 -0.98 14.58 -31.07
N PHE A 546 -0.34 15.66 -31.49
CA PHE A 546 -1.03 16.93 -31.70
C PHE A 546 -0.68 17.60 -33.02
N SER A 547 -1.61 18.41 -33.52
CA SER A 547 -1.38 19.30 -34.65
C SER A 547 -2.01 20.68 -34.38
N VAL A 548 -1.53 21.70 -35.09
CA VAL A 548 -2.03 23.07 -34.97
C VAL A 548 -2.43 23.56 -36.37
N GLU A 549 -3.66 24.04 -36.50
CA GLU A 549 -4.23 24.55 -37.74
C GLU A 549 -4.59 26.04 -37.54
N SER A 550 -4.00 26.93 -38.35
CA SER A 550 -4.36 28.36 -38.33
C SER A 550 -5.78 28.58 -38.82
N THR A 551 -6.50 29.53 -38.23
CA THR A 551 -7.82 29.94 -38.75
C THR A 551 -7.73 31.19 -39.62
N ASP A 552 -8.82 31.55 -40.29
CA ASP A 552 -8.93 32.81 -41.05
C ASP A 552 -8.78 34.06 -40.16
N THR A 553 -8.94 33.91 -38.84
CA THR A 553 -8.77 35.00 -37.87
C THR A 553 -7.35 34.98 -37.30
N PRO A 554 -6.55 36.04 -37.49
CA PRO A 554 -5.22 36.15 -36.90
C PRO A 554 -5.26 36.02 -35.38
N GLY A 555 -4.29 35.31 -34.80
CA GLY A 555 -4.22 35.07 -33.35
C GLY A 555 -5.25 34.05 -32.83
N VAL A 556 -5.88 33.29 -33.75
CA VAL A 556 -6.82 32.22 -33.41
C VAL A 556 -6.43 30.95 -34.16
N TYR A 557 -6.29 29.86 -33.43
CA TYR A 557 -5.80 28.58 -33.92
C TYR A 557 -6.72 27.45 -33.48
N TRP A 558 -6.79 26.39 -34.26
CA TRP A 558 -7.23 25.09 -33.79
C TRP A 558 -6.03 24.30 -33.29
N ILE A 559 -6.15 23.77 -32.08
CA ILE A 559 -5.26 22.74 -31.55
C ILE A 559 -6.03 21.42 -31.62
N HIS A 560 -5.45 20.43 -32.28
CA HIS A 560 -6.01 19.10 -32.41
C HIS A 560 -5.14 18.12 -31.61
N VAL A 561 -5.75 17.37 -30.71
CA VAL A 561 -5.14 16.27 -29.97
C VAL A 561 -5.72 14.98 -30.51
N HIS A 562 -4.89 14.22 -31.22
CA HIS A 562 -5.21 12.95 -31.83
C HIS A 562 -4.86 11.84 -30.85
N ILE A 563 -5.85 11.04 -30.44
CA ILE A 563 -5.66 9.92 -29.52
C ILE A 563 -5.89 8.61 -30.28
N ALA A 564 -5.06 7.60 -30.04
CA ALA A 564 -5.24 6.24 -30.52
C ALA A 564 -6.66 5.74 -30.21
N ASP A 565 -7.30 5.02 -31.16
CA ASP A 565 -8.72 4.65 -31.06
C ASP A 565 -8.96 3.12 -31.02
N PRO A 566 -8.41 2.39 -30.04
CA PRO A 566 -8.64 0.94 -29.89
C PRO A 566 -10.11 0.60 -29.60
N ALA A 567 -10.87 1.54 -28.99
CA ALA A 567 -12.27 1.34 -28.65
C ALA A 567 -13.19 1.23 -29.87
N SER A 568 -12.75 1.73 -31.03
CA SER A 568 -13.52 1.64 -32.27
C SER A 568 -13.67 0.19 -32.77
N THR A 569 -12.67 -0.65 -32.54
CA THR A 569 -12.58 -2.02 -33.08
C THR A 569 -12.60 -3.10 -32.02
N ILE A 570 -12.28 -2.81 -30.74
CA ILE A 570 -12.45 -3.81 -29.67
C ILE A 570 -13.93 -3.90 -29.31
N ASP A 571 -14.52 -5.09 -29.40
CA ASP A 571 -15.90 -5.31 -28.96
C ASP A 571 -15.96 -5.20 -27.42
N PRO A 572 -16.78 -4.30 -26.84
CA PRO A 572 -16.88 -4.12 -25.39
C PRO A 572 -17.37 -5.37 -24.62
N HIS A 573 -17.94 -6.37 -25.31
CA HIS A 573 -18.40 -7.63 -24.72
C HIS A 573 -17.41 -8.79 -24.93
N SER A 574 -16.30 -8.55 -25.62
CA SER A 574 -15.27 -9.56 -25.90
C SER A 574 -14.44 -9.97 -24.68
N ASP A 575 -13.67 -11.04 -24.84
CA ASP A 575 -12.73 -11.52 -23.83
C ASP A 575 -11.57 -10.53 -23.61
N VAL A 576 -11.07 -9.88 -24.68
CA VAL A 576 -10.08 -8.79 -24.55
C VAL A 576 -10.67 -7.64 -23.72
N ALA A 577 -11.89 -7.18 -24.00
CA ALA A 577 -12.50 -6.09 -23.23
C ALA A 577 -12.67 -6.45 -21.75
N ARG A 578 -13.12 -7.67 -21.44
CA ARG A 578 -13.22 -8.18 -20.06
C ARG A 578 -11.85 -8.22 -19.38
N ARG A 579 -10.80 -8.61 -20.11
CA ARG A 579 -9.42 -8.61 -19.60
C ARG A 579 -8.91 -7.20 -19.29
N LEU A 580 -9.16 -6.23 -20.18
CA LEU A 580 -8.79 -4.82 -19.98
C LEU A 580 -9.53 -4.19 -18.80
N GLN A 581 -10.78 -4.58 -18.53
CA GLN A 581 -11.49 -4.17 -17.32
C GLN A 581 -10.82 -4.70 -16.04
N GLN A 582 -10.27 -5.92 -16.09
CA GLN A 582 -9.55 -6.54 -14.97
C GLN A 582 -8.10 -6.02 -14.82
N ALA A 583 -7.47 -5.55 -15.90
CA ALA A 583 -6.16 -4.89 -15.91
C ALA A 583 -6.24 -3.53 -16.62
N PRO A 584 -6.76 -2.49 -15.95
CA PRO A 584 -7.10 -1.22 -16.58
C PRO A 584 -5.90 -0.32 -16.89
N SER A 585 -4.66 -0.81 -16.71
CA SER A 585 -3.44 -0.04 -16.93
C SER A 585 -2.27 -0.93 -17.29
N SER A 586 -1.41 -0.47 -18.20
CA SER A 586 -0.08 -1.04 -18.42
C SER A 586 0.79 -0.91 -17.17
N LEU A 587 1.57 -1.94 -16.86
CA LEU A 587 2.47 -2.01 -15.72
C LEU A 587 3.91 -1.88 -16.20
N TYR A 588 4.50 -0.71 -15.96
CA TYR A 588 5.88 -0.39 -16.32
C TYR A 588 6.82 -0.64 -15.14
N LEU A 589 7.40 -1.84 -15.08
CA LEU A 589 8.40 -2.19 -14.08
C LEU A 589 9.81 -2.25 -14.71
N PRO A 590 10.87 -1.82 -13.98
CA PRO A 590 12.23 -1.92 -14.48
C PRO A 590 12.58 -3.37 -14.91
N GLY A 591 12.85 -3.57 -16.20
CA GLY A 591 13.14 -4.90 -16.78
C GLY A 591 11.94 -5.81 -16.98
N PHE A 592 10.72 -5.39 -16.61
CA PHE A 592 9.50 -6.20 -16.69
C PHE A 592 8.27 -5.38 -17.14
N PRO A 593 8.29 -4.76 -18.34
CA PRO A 593 7.10 -4.10 -18.88
C PRO A 593 6.01 -5.14 -19.14
N ASN A 594 4.79 -4.84 -18.73
CA ASN A 594 3.61 -5.65 -19.00
C ASN A 594 2.47 -4.74 -19.46
N LYS A 595 2.21 -4.72 -20.77
CA LYS A 595 1.23 -3.82 -21.38
C LYS A 595 -0.18 -4.38 -21.27
N MET A 596 -1.17 -3.50 -21.15
CA MET A 596 -2.57 -3.92 -21.02
C MET A 596 -3.11 -4.52 -22.32
N LEU A 597 -2.72 -3.95 -23.46
CA LEU A 597 -3.07 -4.48 -24.77
C LEU A 597 -2.12 -5.61 -25.16
N PRO A 598 -2.62 -6.68 -25.80
CA PRO A 598 -1.78 -7.62 -26.53
C PRO A 598 -0.94 -6.88 -27.58
N ARG A 599 0.30 -7.34 -27.80
CA ARG A 599 1.27 -6.71 -28.72
C ARG A 599 0.71 -6.44 -30.11
N ASP A 600 -0.09 -7.36 -30.64
CA ASP A 600 -0.68 -7.23 -31.98
C ASP A 600 -1.67 -6.05 -32.06
N LEU A 601 -2.45 -5.82 -31.00
CA LEU A 601 -3.37 -4.68 -30.92
C LEU A 601 -2.64 -3.38 -30.63
N GLU A 602 -1.64 -3.43 -29.75
CA GLU A 602 -0.80 -2.27 -29.45
C GLU A 602 -0.17 -1.69 -30.71
N GLN A 603 0.43 -2.52 -31.56
CA GLN A 603 1.00 -2.09 -32.84
C GLN A 603 -0.07 -1.57 -33.82
N GLN A 604 -1.30 -2.07 -33.72
CA GLN A 604 -2.41 -1.64 -34.56
C GLN A 604 -2.95 -0.25 -34.17
N PHE A 605 -2.86 0.15 -32.90
CA PHE A 605 -3.43 1.42 -32.44
C PHE A 605 -2.41 2.49 -32.09
N SER A 606 -1.15 2.12 -31.88
CA SER A 606 -0.07 3.10 -31.75
C SER A 606 -0.12 4.07 -32.92
N LEU A 607 -0.05 5.37 -32.64
CA LEU A 607 -0.19 6.40 -33.65
C LEU A 607 0.92 6.31 -34.69
N ASP A 608 0.52 6.05 -35.92
CA ASP A 608 1.38 5.97 -37.09
C ASP A 608 0.56 6.32 -38.35
N PRO A 609 1.21 6.53 -39.50
CA PRO A 609 0.53 6.81 -40.76
C PRO A 609 -0.55 5.77 -41.10
N GLY A 610 -1.79 6.23 -41.30
CA GLY A 610 -2.94 5.41 -41.65
C GLY A 610 -3.75 4.91 -40.45
N GLN A 611 -3.35 5.22 -39.22
CA GLN A 611 -4.02 4.70 -38.02
C GLN A 611 -5.27 5.50 -37.61
N PRO A 612 -6.29 4.81 -37.05
CA PRO A 612 -7.51 5.44 -36.58
C PRO A 612 -7.27 6.24 -35.30
N THR A 613 -7.83 7.44 -35.25
CA THR A 613 -7.76 8.32 -34.07
C THR A 613 -9.13 8.80 -33.64
N LEU A 614 -9.27 9.12 -32.35
CA LEU A 614 -10.31 10.00 -31.84
C LEU A 614 -9.66 11.34 -31.56
N THR A 615 -10.03 12.37 -32.33
CA THR A 615 -9.41 13.69 -32.25
C THR A 615 -10.27 14.66 -31.44
N PHE A 616 -9.66 15.29 -30.44
CA PHE A 616 -10.21 16.37 -29.64
C PHE A 616 -9.64 17.69 -30.14
N SER A 617 -10.50 18.63 -30.52
CA SER A 617 -10.09 19.90 -31.11
C SER A 617 -10.58 21.05 -30.26
N ALA A 618 -9.73 22.03 -29.99
CA ALA A 618 -10.08 23.28 -29.32
C ALA A 618 -9.64 24.46 -30.18
N LYS A 619 -10.55 25.39 -30.45
CA LYS A 619 -10.24 26.68 -31.08
C LYS A 619 -9.87 27.66 -29.98
N VAL A 620 -8.66 28.18 -30.01
CA VAL A 620 -8.10 29.02 -28.95
C VAL A 620 -7.56 30.34 -29.51
N ASN A 621 -7.67 31.41 -28.73
CA ASN A 621 -7.03 32.69 -29.03
C ASN A 621 -5.67 32.83 -28.30
N ASP A 622 -4.92 33.89 -28.60
CA ASP A 622 -3.62 34.19 -27.98
C ASP A 622 -3.66 34.38 -26.45
N GLN A 623 -4.85 34.52 -25.84
CA GLN A 623 -5.03 34.59 -24.39
C GLN A 623 -5.31 33.20 -23.76
N GLY A 624 -5.32 32.13 -24.57
CA GLY A 624 -5.64 30.78 -24.13
C GLY A 624 -7.13 30.53 -23.91
N GLN A 625 -8.01 31.44 -24.33
CA GLN A 625 -9.46 31.26 -24.19
C GLN A 625 -9.97 30.27 -25.26
N ILE A 626 -10.72 29.27 -24.83
CA ILE A 626 -11.40 28.32 -25.72
C ILE A 626 -12.64 29.00 -26.31
N LEU A 627 -12.64 29.16 -27.63
CA LEU A 627 -13.71 29.79 -28.40
C LEU A 627 -14.69 28.78 -29.00
N ASP A 628 -14.22 27.57 -29.30
CA ASP A 628 -15.01 26.47 -29.88
C ASP A 628 -14.31 25.14 -29.58
N HIS A 629 -15.03 24.02 -29.63
CA HIS A 629 -14.46 22.68 -29.45
C HIS A 629 -15.19 21.63 -30.29
N LYS A 630 -14.49 20.57 -30.68
CA LYS A 630 -15.04 19.45 -31.46
C LYS A 630 -14.39 18.13 -31.06
N VAL A 631 -15.16 17.05 -31.10
CA VAL A 631 -14.66 15.68 -30.94
C VAL A 631 -15.07 14.88 -32.18
N GLN A 632 -14.10 14.33 -32.91
CA GLN A 632 -14.35 13.68 -34.19
C GLN A 632 -13.42 12.47 -34.39
N PRO A 633 -13.92 11.35 -34.93
CA PRO A 633 -13.03 10.28 -35.37
C PRO A 633 -12.22 10.75 -36.58
N GLY A 634 -10.98 10.29 -36.71
CA GLY A 634 -10.07 10.70 -37.77
C GLY A 634 -9.13 9.58 -38.22
N ILE A 635 -8.42 9.86 -39.32
CA ILE A 635 -7.29 9.08 -39.84
C ILE A 635 -6.15 10.06 -40.11
N ILE A 636 -4.99 9.79 -39.51
CA ILE A 636 -3.78 10.62 -39.68
C ILE A 636 -2.84 9.98 -40.71
N LYS A 637 -2.08 10.77 -41.47
CA LYS A 637 -1.15 10.25 -42.50
C LYS A 637 0.28 10.78 -42.35
N ASN A 638 0.45 12.02 -41.91
CA ASN A 638 1.75 12.63 -41.69
C ASN A 638 2.06 12.66 -40.18
N VAL A 639 2.73 11.62 -39.67
CA VAL A 639 3.07 11.48 -38.26
C VAL A 639 4.57 11.66 -38.07
N LEU A 640 4.95 12.55 -37.16
CA LEU A 640 6.34 12.79 -36.78
C LEU A 640 6.53 12.45 -35.30
N HIS A 641 7.32 11.42 -35.04
CA HIS A 641 7.76 11.05 -33.69
C HIS A 641 8.93 11.93 -33.28
N VAL A 642 8.77 12.70 -32.20
CA VAL A 642 9.74 13.69 -31.74
C VAL A 642 10.16 13.38 -30.29
N PRO A 643 11.43 13.04 -30.05
CA PRO A 643 11.96 12.89 -28.70
C PRO A 643 11.84 14.19 -27.88
N LYS A 644 11.51 14.08 -26.59
CA LYS A 644 11.33 15.25 -25.69
C LYS A 644 12.53 16.21 -25.65
N ASN A 645 13.75 15.69 -25.77
CA ASN A 645 14.98 16.48 -25.82
C ASN A 645 15.08 17.34 -27.10
N GLU A 646 14.54 16.88 -28.23
CA GLU A 646 14.51 17.67 -29.47
C GLU A 646 13.51 18.83 -29.36
N VAL A 647 12.34 18.59 -28.76
CA VAL A 647 11.38 19.66 -28.48
C VAL A 647 12.00 20.73 -27.58
N ALA A 648 12.70 20.32 -26.53
CA ALA A 648 13.39 21.24 -25.62
C ALA A 648 14.47 22.08 -26.32
N ALA A 649 15.16 21.52 -27.31
CA ALA A 649 16.19 22.24 -28.08
C ALA A 649 15.62 23.36 -28.97
N VAL A 650 14.36 23.23 -29.41
CA VAL A 650 13.70 24.20 -30.29
C VAL A 650 12.94 25.28 -29.50
N LEU A 651 12.55 25.00 -28.25
CA LEU A 651 11.78 25.94 -27.42
C LEU A 651 12.70 26.95 -26.68
N PRO A 652 12.53 28.27 -26.87
CA PRO A 652 13.34 29.27 -26.21
C PRO A 652 13.10 29.30 -24.69
N GLY A 653 14.18 29.30 -23.90
CA GLY A 653 14.13 29.44 -22.43
C GLY A 653 14.08 28.13 -21.65
N LEU A 654 13.90 26.99 -22.31
CA LEU A 654 14.17 25.67 -21.73
C LEU A 654 15.66 25.39 -21.91
N LEU A 655 16.48 25.80 -20.94
CA LEU A 655 17.88 25.39 -20.89
C LEU A 655 17.96 23.88 -21.04
N THR A 656 18.66 23.39 -22.06
CA THR A 656 19.09 21.99 -22.16
C THR A 656 19.81 21.63 -20.86
N GLN A 657 19.13 20.92 -19.95
CA GLN A 657 19.83 20.19 -18.92
C GLN A 657 20.72 19.21 -19.67
N GLN A 658 22.03 19.44 -19.65
CA GLN A 658 22.97 18.42 -20.11
C GLN A 658 22.64 17.15 -19.34
N PRO A 659 22.43 16.00 -20.02
CA PRO A 659 22.24 14.74 -19.32
C PRO A 659 23.43 14.57 -18.40
N SER A 660 23.18 14.36 -17.10
CA SER A 660 24.25 14.22 -16.13
C SER A 660 25.14 13.05 -16.58
N THR A 661 26.38 13.34 -16.94
CA THR A 661 27.37 12.31 -17.30
C THR A 661 27.83 11.49 -16.10
N THR A 662 27.30 11.78 -14.91
CA THR A 662 27.40 10.89 -13.76
C THR A 662 26.59 9.63 -14.06
N PRO A 663 27.23 8.46 -14.25
CA PRO A 663 26.48 7.21 -14.24
C PRO A 663 25.67 7.15 -12.94
N PHE A 664 24.46 6.64 -13.03
CA PHE A 664 23.61 6.40 -11.87
C PHE A 664 24.31 5.38 -10.96
N SER A 665 25.13 5.87 -10.04
CA SER A 665 25.83 5.04 -9.06
C SER A 665 24.90 4.83 -7.88
N VAL A 666 24.35 3.63 -7.76
CA VAL A 666 23.66 3.19 -6.54
C VAL A 666 24.72 2.92 -5.48
N GLY A 667 24.98 3.91 -4.62
CA GLY A 667 25.66 3.78 -3.32
C GLY A 667 27.14 3.37 -3.34
N THR A 668 28.00 4.23 -2.79
CA THR A 668 29.25 3.80 -2.12
C THR A 668 28.98 3.43 -0.68
#